data_AF-A0A9J6C3C8-F1
#
_entry.id   AF-A0A9J6C3C8-F1
#
_cell.length_a   1.000
_cell.length_b   1.000
_cell.length_c   1.000
_cell.angle_alpha   90.00
_cell.angle_beta   90.00
_cell.angle_gamma   90.00
#
_symmetry.space_group_name_H-M   'P 1'
#
loop_
_entity.id
_entity.type
_entity.pdbx_description
1 polymer ?
#
loop_
_entity_poly.entity_id
_entity_poly.type
_entity_poly.pdbx_seq_one_letter_code
_entity_poly.pdbx_strand_id
1 'polypeptide(L)'
;MKILILIAAAVITASVDADDCVSHTYRTLDGSCNNLKHPNWGKAGTPYARLLPARYGDGIFSPPKSKTGADLPSSRLVSTTIFDTIDSPDPNHTIVTMQFGQFVAHDMSFGGAPIHPSCCQDGKIVSHDPLCYPIIVPNDDPVRSADGIECMNFQRTLTDRDNELDENRANQPAQQITVVTGFLDLSLVYGNSEKELAPVREFNAGRLKMDIRNGKEWPPHNPDGDKICFVETSGETCYFGGDPRLNQSPDLSILHIYYIREHNRLAGILHEMNPSWSDEKLFQEARRINIAQYQYVVYYEWLPLLLGEQNMFKAKLIYYKDGGEYVDDYDENVDPSALNDHAASAFRYFHSEIEGNLELISESRECKKSMKISDVFLRPKILEQNDNFDSFARGMATQRFQKPDKYFDIEVREFLLKHLRKYGDDIRAIDIQRGRDHGIASYNSFREFCDLPKATKWEDYLDLISQEDIDKLKSIYPSYDDVDLSVGGILEKRVDKSTLTNPTYYCIYMKQFYNTRVGDRYWFERSDPEFAFTTSQLAEIRKSSMSRIFCDNGNNILSMQPNAFVVPSESNKVIPCTEIPAIDYTLWRDLLFDRKSVKIRYLRMSNNIYIKNACVVNHDTIQENVSIYVENGVIKFIGTECDFPIPTNIEVIDASGKYVIPGGIDPHTHFELEFGGTFAVDDFYQGTCAAVAGGTTTIIDFVIPKKGQSILEAYEIWRKRADSKVVCDYGLHCAITWWSVEVNKDMEILAKEKGISSFKMFMAYKGLFMLDDSELYETFERCRDIGALAQVHAENGDIIAKNTKKLLENGVKGPEGHQLSRTEDVEAEATNRACVIAHQTNCPLYVVHVMSISAAEEVARARERWGKNFIFGETLAAALGASGEEYYDKCWHHAAAHVLSPPLRPRKETREVLMKMLANDDLQSTGSDNCTFNKKQKELGLDDFSKIPNGVNGVEDRMSVIWEKGGGTDIFCAAKIFNLYPKKGSLTVGADADIVIWNYKDTRTISVKTHHHACDFNIFEGMVCHGVPEIVIVGGKICVRDGKLSVTPGSGKFLPRNAFNTFIFKS
;
A
#
# COMPACT_ATOMS: atom_id res chain seq x y z
N MET A 1 -4.43 -40.98 0.97
CA MET A 1 -5.78 -40.78 1.54
C MET A 1 -5.98 -41.31 2.97
N LYS A 2 -5.16 -42.23 3.50
CA LYS A 2 -5.31 -42.77 4.87
C LYS A 2 -4.82 -41.84 6.01
N ILE A 3 -4.07 -40.76 5.71
CA ILE A 3 -3.56 -39.78 6.72
C ILE A 3 -4.03 -38.33 6.49
N LEU A 4 -4.72 -38.02 5.39
CA LEU A 4 -5.57 -36.81 5.36
C LEU A 4 -6.56 -36.77 6.55
N ILE A 5 -6.82 -37.95 7.11
CA ILE A 5 -7.67 -38.22 8.27
C ILE A 5 -6.93 -38.00 9.62
N LEU A 6 -5.60 -38.09 9.70
CA LEU A 6 -4.87 -38.06 10.98
C LEU A 6 -4.67 -36.63 11.53
N ILE A 7 -4.73 -35.61 10.68
CA ILE A 7 -4.78 -34.20 11.12
C ILE A 7 -6.22 -33.77 11.43
N ALA A 8 -7.21 -34.30 10.69
CA ALA A 8 -8.64 -34.04 10.92
C ALA A 8 -9.26 -34.77 12.14
N ALA A 9 -8.47 -35.58 12.86
CA ALA A 9 -8.95 -36.39 13.99
C ALA A 9 -9.04 -35.66 15.34
N ALA A 10 -8.70 -34.37 15.40
CA ALA A 10 -8.69 -33.58 16.64
C ALA A 10 -9.56 -32.32 16.57
N VAL A 11 -10.69 -32.36 15.86
CA VAL A 11 -11.38 -31.14 15.42
C VAL A 11 -12.66 -30.85 16.20
N ILE A 12 -12.57 -30.93 17.52
CA ILE A 12 -13.55 -30.26 18.38
C ILE A 12 -12.75 -29.43 19.37
N THR A 13 -12.65 -28.13 19.05
CA THR A 13 -12.07 -27.13 19.93
C THR A 13 -13.12 -26.71 20.95
N ALA A 14 -12.72 -26.43 22.20
CA ALA A 14 -13.63 -25.98 23.23
C ALA A 14 -14.40 -24.72 22.79
N SER A 15 -15.67 -24.60 23.19
CA SER A 15 -16.47 -23.39 22.96
C SER A 15 -15.83 -22.20 23.67
N VAL A 16 -15.81 -21.05 23.02
CA VAL A 16 -15.34 -19.79 23.61
C VAL A 16 -16.54 -18.99 24.13
N ASP A 17 -16.49 -18.54 25.38
CA ASP A 17 -17.50 -17.69 25.99
C ASP A 17 -17.29 -16.22 25.60
N ALA A 18 -18.38 -15.44 25.53
CA ALA A 18 -18.32 -14.04 25.13
C ALA A 18 -17.48 -13.17 26.09
N ASP A 19 -17.51 -13.50 27.38
CA ASP A 19 -16.77 -12.79 28.42
C ASP A 19 -15.24 -13.00 28.31
N ASP A 20 -14.79 -14.04 27.60
CA ASP A 20 -13.37 -14.36 27.41
C ASP A 20 -12.75 -13.67 26.18
N CYS A 21 -13.57 -13.07 25.31
CA CYS A 21 -13.08 -12.38 24.11
C CYS A 21 -12.57 -10.98 24.43
N VAL A 22 -11.27 -10.76 24.20
CA VAL A 22 -10.66 -9.43 24.23
C VAL A 22 -10.44 -8.95 22.80
N SER A 23 -10.70 -7.67 22.56
CA SER A 23 -10.44 -7.10 21.24
C SER A 23 -8.93 -7.02 20.96
N HIS A 24 -8.52 -7.55 19.82
CA HIS A 24 -7.12 -7.64 19.39
C HIS A 24 -6.96 -7.12 17.96
N THR A 25 -5.77 -6.59 17.65
CA THR A 25 -5.43 -6.09 16.31
C THR A 25 -5.43 -7.19 15.24
N TYR A 26 -5.09 -8.43 15.60
CA TYR A 26 -4.93 -9.54 14.65
C TYR A 26 -6.01 -10.60 14.85
N ARG A 27 -6.34 -11.29 13.75
CA ARG A 27 -7.24 -12.44 13.74
C ARG A 27 -6.62 -13.60 14.52
N THR A 28 -7.43 -14.29 15.30
CA THR A 28 -7.10 -15.63 15.81
C THR A 28 -6.92 -16.61 14.64
N LEU A 29 -6.22 -17.73 14.86
CA LEU A 29 -6.03 -18.74 13.81
C LEU A 29 -7.31 -19.53 13.54
N ASP A 30 -8.09 -19.80 14.57
CA ASP A 30 -9.33 -20.58 14.46
C ASP A 30 -10.55 -19.71 14.13
N GLY A 31 -10.39 -18.39 13.97
CA GLY A 31 -11.48 -17.46 13.68
C GLY A 31 -12.34 -17.05 14.89
N SER A 32 -12.04 -17.56 16.09
CA SER A 32 -12.77 -17.18 17.31
C SER A 32 -12.64 -15.69 17.64
N CYS A 33 -13.63 -15.13 18.35
CA CYS A 33 -13.66 -13.71 18.74
C CYS A 33 -13.63 -12.70 17.57
N ASN A 34 -13.90 -13.14 16.33
CA ASN A 34 -14.22 -12.22 15.25
C ASN A 34 -15.50 -11.46 15.59
N ASN A 35 -16.58 -12.17 15.92
CA ASN A 35 -17.78 -11.59 16.48
C ASN A 35 -17.71 -11.62 18.02
N LEU A 36 -17.77 -10.46 18.66
CA LEU A 36 -17.63 -10.35 20.11
C LEU A 36 -18.89 -10.79 20.88
N LYS A 37 -20.08 -10.77 20.24
CA LYS A 37 -21.33 -11.27 20.84
C LYS A 37 -21.52 -12.77 20.64
N HIS A 38 -21.01 -13.28 19.53
CA HIS A 38 -21.10 -14.69 19.14
C HIS A 38 -19.71 -15.23 18.78
N PRO A 39 -18.81 -15.47 19.76
CA PRO A 39 -17.40 -15.81 19.53
C PRO A 39 -17.12 -17.02 18.64
N ASN A 40 -18.09 -17.94 18.53
CA ASN A 40 -17.95 -19.18 17.78
C ASN A 40 -18.48 -19.09 16.34
N TRP A 41 -19.08 -17.95 15.93
CA TRP A 41 -19.52 -17.77 14.55
C TRP A 41 -18.33 -17.66 13.59
N GLY A 42 -18.30 -18.52 12.56
CA GLY A 42 -17.20 -18.62 11.60
C GLY A 42 -15.95 -19.32 12.13
N LYS A 43 -15.97 -19.89 13.34
CA LYS A 43 -14.82 -20.55 13.95
C LYS A 43 -14.57 -21.95 13.35
N ALA A 44 -13.31 -22.34 13.19
CA ALA A 44 -12.96 -23.72 12.85
C ALA A 44 -13.38 -24.69 13.97
N GLY A 45 -13.85 -25.88 13.59
CA GLY A 45 -14.35 -26.90 14.51
C GLY A 45 -15.80 -26.71 14.94
N THR A 46 -16.56 -25.82 14.28
CA THR A 46 -18.00 -25.63 14.53
C THR A 46 -18.85 -26.17 13.38
N PRO A 47 -20.16 -26.39 13.61
CA PRO A 47 -21.07 -26.78 12.54
C PRO A 47 -21.19 -25.73 11.42
N TYR A 48 -21.47 -26.18 10.20
CA TYR A 48 -21.89 -25.28 9.11
C TYR A 48 -23.22 -24.59 9.42
N ALA A 49 -23.40 -23.36 8.94
CA ALA A 49 -24.70 -22.71 8.91
C ALA A 49 -25.59 -23.30 7.79
N ARG A 50 -26.90 -23.09 7.85
CA ARG A 50 -27.84 -23.61 6.84
C ARG A 50 -28.87 -22.56 6.42
N LEU A 51 -29.22 -22.57 5.14
CA LEU A 51 -30.31 -21.76 4.60
C LEU A 51 -31.67 -22.44 4.78
N LEU A 52 -31.69 -23.77 4.69
CA LEU A 52 -32.88 -24.60 4.87
C LEU A 52 -32.64 -25.72 5.89
N PRO A 53 -33.71 -26.22 6.55
CA PRO A 53 -33.59 -27.37 7.46
C PRO A 53 -33.01 -28.61 6.76
N ALA A 54 -32.26 -29.42 7.52
CA ALA A 54 -31.66 -30.64 7.00
C ALA A 54 -32.73 -31.67 6.57
N ARG A 55 -32.52 -32.30 5.41
CA ARG A 55 -33.34 -33.37 4.84
C ARG A 55 -32.68 -34.73 5.06
N TYR A 56 -33.04 -35.40 6.16
CA TYR A 56 -32.66 -36.79 6.44
C TYR A 56 -33.88 -37.72 6.36
N GLY A 57 -33.66 -39.01 6.03
CA GLY A 57 -34.73 -39.99 5.86
C GLY A 57 -35.54 -40.26 7.14
N ASP A 58 -34.87 -40.16 8.28
CA ASP A 58 -35.39 -40.29 9.65
C ASP A 58 -35.51 -38.94 10.36
N GLY A 59 -35.24 -37.83 9.65
CA GLY A 59 -35.14 -36.49 10.21
C GLY A 59 -33.90 -36.25 11.09
N ILE A 60 -33.01 -37.23 11.24
CA ILE A 60 -31.88 -37.18 12.19
C ILE A 60 -30.54 -37.33 11.48
N PHE A 61 -30.28 -38.46 10.82
CA PHE A 61 -28.96 -38.76 10.28
C PHE A 61 -29.03 -39.68 9.06
N SER A 62 -30.03 -40.55 8.92
CA SER A 62 -30.10 -41.50 7.81
C SER A 62 -30.17 -40.79 6.44
N PRO A 63 -29.59 -41.39 5.37
CA PRO A 63 -29.66 -40.81 4.04
C PRO A 63 -31.09 -40.46 3.60
N PRO A 64 -31.27 -39.36 2.84
CA PRO A 64 -32.59 -38.92 2.41
C PRO A 64 -33.32 -39.97 1.56
N LYS A 65 -34.63 -40.04 1.75
CA LYS A 65 -35.55 -40.86 0.95
C LYS A 65 -36.32 -39.99 -0.05
N SER A 66 -36.82 -40.63 -1.10
CA SER A 66 -37.78 -40.04 -2.03
C SER A 66 -39.06 -39.62 -1.30
N LYS A 67 -39.78 -38.63 -1.83
CA LYS A 67 -41.15 -38.28 -1.42
C LYS A 67 -42.10 -39.48 -1.44
N THR A 68 -41.80 -40.50 -2.24
CA THR A 68 -42.54 -41.77 -2.31
C THR A 68 -42.21 -42.75 -1.16
N GLY A 69 -41.18 -42.47 -0.37
CA GLY A 69 -40.63 -43.37 0.66
C GLY A 69 -39.53 -44.31 0.15
N ALA A 70 -39.32 -44.41 -1.16
CA ALA A 70 -38.27 -45.23 -1.77
C ALA A 70 -36.87 -44.62 -1.57
N ASP A 71 -35.82 -45.42 -1.81
CA ASP A 71 -34.46 -44.90 -1.94
C ASP A 71 -34.33 -43.94 -3.12
N LEU A 72 -33.49 -42.91 -2.97
CA LEU A 72 -33.11 -42.05 -4.09
C LEU A 72 -32.22 -42.83 -5.08
N PRO A 73 -32.24 -42.50 -6.39
CA PRO A 73 -31.42 -43.17 -7.38
C PRO A 73 -29.93 -43.08 -7.01
N SER A 74 -29.15 -44.12 -7.33
CA SER A 74 -27.70 -44.10 -7.10
C SER A 74 -27.08 -42.82 -7.65
N SER A 75 -26.18 -42.18 -6.89
CA SER A 75 -25.47 -40.98 -7.37
C SER A 75 -24.61 -41.27 -8.61
N ARG A 76 -24.11 -42.50 -8.76
CA ARG A 76 -23.41 -42.93 -9.98
C ARG A 76 -24.35 -43.04 -11.17
N LEU A 77 -25.55 -43.60 -10.98
CA LEU A 77 -26.56 -43.63 -12.03
C LEU A 77 -26.91 -42.21 -12.49
N VAL A 78 -27.16 -41.30 -11.53
CA VAL A 78 -27.44 -39.89 -11.84
C VAL A 78 -26.26 -39.26 -12.59
N SER A 79 -25.02 -39.50 -12.16
CA SER A 79 -23.80 -39.02 -12.83
C SER A 79 -23.78 -39.44 -14.30
N THR A 80 -23.94 -40.73 -14.59
CA THR A 80 -23.83 -41.29 -15.95
C THR A 80 -25.01 -41.02 -16.86
N THR A 81 -26.20 -40.76 -16.31
CA THR A 81 -27.43 -40.53 -17.10
C THR A 81 -27.68 -39.06 -17.39
N ILE A 82 -27.35 -38.18 -16.43
CA ILE A 82 -27.65 -36.74 -16.54
C ILE A 82 -26.49 -35.95 -17.15
N PHE A 83 -25.25 -36.27 -16.78
CA PHE A 83 -24.07 -35.44 -17.07
C PHE A 83 -23.15 -36.10 -18.10
N ASP A 84 -23.09 -35.51 -19.29
CA ASP A 84 -22.28 -36.01 -20.41
C ASP A 84 -20.81 -35.55 -20.31
N THR A 85 -19.90 -36.17 -21.05
CA THR A 85 -18.47 -35.80 -21.11
C THR A 85 -18.09 -35.10 -22.41
N ILE A 86 -18.70 -33.94 -22.63
CA ILE A 86 -18.43 -33.13 -23.82
C ILE A 86 -17.38 -32.08 -23.46
N ASP A 87 -16.35 -31.96 -24.29
CA ASP A 87 -15.38 -30.87 -24.22
C ASP A 87 -16.03 -29.56 -24.67
N SER A 88 -16.14 -28.60 -23.74
CA SER A 88 -16.77 -27.30 -23.95
C SER A 88 -16.00 -26.20 -23.22
N PRO A 89 -14.86 -25.73 -23.76
CA PRO A 89 -14.07 -24.71 -23.10
C PRO A 89 -14.79 -23.34 -23.08
N ASP A 90 -14.68 -22.61 -21.97
CA ASP A 90 -15.19 -21.25 -21.87
C ASP A 90 -14.39 -20.32 -22.81
N PRO A 91 -15.05 -19.44 -23.59
CA PRO A 91 -14.34 -18.64 -24.59
C PRO A 91 -13.49 -17.51 -24.00
N ASN A 92 -13.77 -17.07 -22.77
CA ASN A 92 -13.34 -15.76 -22.27
C ASN A 92 -12.44 -15.82 -21.03
N HIS A 93 -12.54 -16.86 -20.21
CA HIS A 93 -11.77 -16.95 -18.97
C HIS A 93 -10.78 -18.10 -18.97
N THR A 94 -9.78 -17.96 -18.11
CA THR A 94 -8.63 -18.85 -18.02
C THR A 94 -8.80 -19.86 -16.88
N ILE A 95 -7.95 -20.90 -16.84
CA ILE A 95 -7.93 -21.93 -15.79
C ILE A 95 -7.83 -21.36 -14.38
N VAL A 96 -7.11 -20.25 -14.18
CA VAL A 96 -7.01 -19.64 -12.84
C VAL A 96 -8.37 -19.22 -12.30
N THR A 97 -9.39 -18.98 -13.14
CA THR A 97 -10.76 -18.67 -12.68
C THR A 97 -11.37 -19.85 -11.92
N MET A 98 -11.30 -21.05 -12.47
CA MET A 98 -11.77 -22.27 -11.82
C MET A 98 -10.87 -22.62 -10.63
N GLN A 99 -9.56 -22.60 -10.83
CA GLN A 99 -8.60 -23.02 -9.82
C GLN A 99 -8.59 -22.10 -8.58
N PHE A 100 -8.79 -20.80 -8.77
CA PHE A 100 -8.94 -19.85 -7.67
C PHE A 100 -10.29 -20.02 -6.96
N GLY A 101 -11.35 -20.44 -7.66
CA GLY A 101 -12.59 -20.88 -7.03
C GLY A 101 -12.38 -22.07 -6.08
N GLN A 102 -11.60 -23.08 -6.49
CA GLN A 102 -11.22 -24.17 -5.59
C GLN A 102 -10.39 -23.66 -4.39
N PHE A 103 -9.45 -22.74 -4.62
CA PHE A 103 -8.64 -22.15 -3.56
C PHE A 103 -9.51 -21.42 -2.52
N VAL A 104 -10.50 -20.63 -2.96
CA VAL A 104 -11.52 -20.00 -2.12
C VAL A 104 -12.36 -21.04 -1.37
N ALA A 105 -12.74 -22.14 -2.03
CA ALA A 105 -13.51 -23.22 -1.39
C ALA A 105 -12.76 -23.84 -0.23
N HIS A 106 -11.43 -23.99 -0.40
CA HIS A 106 -10.56 -24.61 0.59
C HIS A 106 -10.33 -23.70 1.81
N ASP A 107 -10.35 -22.38 1.63
CA ASP A 107 -10.22 -21.43 2.75
C ASP A 107 -11.46 -21.44 3.66
N MET A 108 -12.64 -21.56 3.06
CA MET A 108 -13.92 -21.43 3.77
C MET A 108 -14.50 -22.75 4.25
N SER A 109 -14.10 -23.88 3.67
CA SER A 109 -14.74 -25.16 3.97
C SER A 109 -13.83 -26.38 3.83
N PHE A 110 -13.91 -27.20 4.85
CA PHE A 110 -13.38 -28.56 4.85
C PHE A 110 -14.14 -29.39 5.89
N GLY A 111 -14.85 -30.44 5.46
CA GLY A 111 -15.58 -31.31 6.37
C GLY A 111 -14.63 -32.29 7.08
N GLY A 112 -14.85 -32.51 8.37
CA GLY A 112 -14.11 -33.51 9.13
C GLY A 112 -14.36 -34.93 8.59
N ALA A 113 -13.33 -35.78 8.58
CA ALA A 113 -13.42 -37.15 8.11
C ALA A 113 -13.14 -38.16 9.26
N PRO A 114 -13.95 -39.21 9.42
CA PRO A 114 -13.72 -40.23 10.45
C PRO A 114 -12.51 -41.12 10.14
N ILE A 115 -11.82 -41.60 11.17
CA ILE A 115 -10.84 -42.70 11.03
C ILE A 115 -11.62 -44.01 10.96
N HIS A 116 -12.05 -44.40 9.76
CA HIS A 116 -12.80 -45.64 9.54
C HIS A 116 -12.20 -46.50 8.41
N PRO A 117 -12.26 -47.84 8.48
CA PRO A 117 -12.00 -48.73 7.35
C PRO A 117 -12.79 -48.35 6.08
N SER A 118 -12.25 -48.71 4.92
CA SER A 118 -12.91 -48.48 3.62
C SER A 118 -14.31 -49.10 3.62
N CYS A 119 -15.29 -48.41 3.04
CA CYS A 119 -16.67 -48.90 2.88
C CYS A 119 -16.82 -49.77 1.64
N CYS A 120 -16.04 -49.44 0.61
CA CYS A 120 -15.89 -50.23 -0.60
C CYS A 120 -14.41 -50.52 -0.82
N GLN A 121 -14.05 -51.77 -1.07
CA GLN A 121 -12.68 -52.17 -1.38
C GLN A 121 -12.71 -53.11 -2.58
N ASP A 122 -11.83 -52.85 -3.56
CA ASP A 122 -11.73 -53.63 -4.80
C ASP A 122 -13.08 -53.82 -5.52
N GLY A 123 -13.92 -52.77 -5.45
CA GLY A 123 -15.25 -52.73 -6.06
C GLY A 123 -16.35 -53.50 -5.32
N LYS A 124 -16.08 -54.02 -4.11
CA LYS A 124 -17.08 -54.72 -3.27
C LYS A 124 -17.32 -54.00 -1.96
N ILE A 125 -18.55 -54.06 -1.45
CA ILE A 125 -18.90 -53.50 -0.14
C ILE A 125 -18.25 -54.38 0.94
N VAL A 126 -17.49 -53.76 1.84
CA VAL A 126 -16.76 -54.47 2.90
C VAL A 126 -17.15 -54.04 4.31
N SER A 127 -17.97 -53.00 4.44
CA SER A 127 -18.48 -52.53 5.74
C SER A 127 -19.92 -52.07 5.63
N HIS A 128 -20.70 -52.37 6.67
CA HIS A 128 -22.08 -51.90 6.88
C HIS A 128 -22.19 -50.96 8.09
N ASP A 129 -21.06 -50.40 8.54
CA ASP A 129 -21.04 -49.40 9.60
C ASP A 129 -21.93 -48.19 9.24
N PRO A 130 -22.63 -47.55 10.19
CA PRO A 130 -23.45 -46.37 9.92
C PRO A 130 -22.71 -45.17 9.29
N LEU A 131 -21.39 -45.08 9.47
CA LEU A 131 -20.52 -44.07 8.85
C LEU A 131 -20.14 -44.43 7.40
N CYS A 132 -20.47 -45.65 6.96
CA CYS A 132 -20.26 -46.10 5.60
C CYS A 132 -21.49 -45.85 4.71
N TYR A 133 -21.30 -45.02 3.69
CA TYR A 133 -22.34 -44.71 2.71
C TYR A 133 -21.82 -44.86 1.27
N PRO A 134 -21.39 -46.09 0.88
CA PRO A 134 -20.75 -46.33 -0.41
C PRO A 134 -21.66 -45.95 -1.57
N ILE A 135 -21.06 -45.47 -2.66
CA ILE A 135 -21.79 -45.14 -3.88
C ILE A 135 -22.02 -46.44 -4.64
N ILE A 136 -23.28 -46.81 -4.84
CA ILE A 136 -23.65 -48.05 -5.51
C ILE A 136 -23.46 -47.90 -7.03
N VAL A 137 -22.74 -48.84 -7.65
CA VAL A 137 -22.57 -48.88 -9.11
C VAL A 137 -23.70 -49.72 -9.70
N PRO A 138 -24.51 -49.18 -10.63
CA PRO A 138 -25.57 -49.93 -11.28
C PRO A 138 -25.03 -51.14 -12.08
N ASN A 139 -25.83 -52.20 -12.18
CA ASN A 139 -25.45 -53.41 -12.92
C ASN A 139 -25.25 -53.15 -14.43
N ASP A 140 -25.85 -52.10 -14.96
CA ASP A 140 -25.76 -51.62 -16.33
C ASP A 140 -24.83 -50.39 -16.47
N ASP A 141 -23.98 -50.10 -15.48
CA ASP A 141 -22.99 -49.02 -15.57
C ASP A 141 -22.13 -49.18 -16.84
N PRO A 142 -21.99 -48.14 -17.67
CA PRO A 142 -21.36 -48.25 -18.98
C PRO A 142 -19.84 -48.51 -18.93
N VAL A 143 -19.19 -48.27 -17.78
CA VAL A 143 -17.72 -48.32 -17.65
C VAL A 143 -17.28 -49.40 -16.65
N ARG A 144 -17.96 -49.51 -15.52
CA ARG A 144 -17.50 -50.27 -14.34
C ARG A 144 -18.12 -51.67 -14.23
N SER A 145 -19.31 -51.87 -14.81
CA SER A 145 -20.03 -53.16 -14.71
C SER A 145 -19.26 -54.32 -15.36
N ALA A 146 -18.57 -54.07 -16.47
CA ALA A 146 -17.78 -55.07 -17.20
C ALA A 146 -16.64 -55.69 -16.37
N ASP A 147 -16.16 -54.95 -15.36
CA ASP A 147 -15.08 -55.41 -14.45
C ASP A 147 -15.63 -55.87 -13.08
N GLY A 148 -16.96 -56.03 -12.94
CA GLY A 148 -17.59 -56.57 -11.73
C GLY A 148 -17.55 -55.63 -10.52
N ILE A 149 -17.38 -54.32 -10.74
CA ILE A 149 -17.37 -53.29 -9.70
C ILE A 149 -18.80 -52.95 -9.30
N GLU A 150 -19.13 -53.14 -8.02
CA GLU A 150 -20.48 -52.93 -7.45
C GLU A 150 -20.59 -51.65 -6.62
N CYS A 151 -19.47 -51.07 -6.19
CA CYS A 151 -19.46 -49.83 -5.41
C CYS A 151 -18.22 -48.97 -5.65
N MET A 152 -18.32 -47.71 -5.24
CA MET A 152 -17.20 -46.81 -5.00
C MET A 152 -17.15 -46.41 -3.53
N ASN A 153 -15.96 -46.16 -3.01
CA ASN A 153 -15.77 -45.89 -1.59
C ASN A 153 -16.28 -44.48 -1.23
N PHE A 154 -17.11 -44.39 -0.19
CA PHE A 154 -17.57 -43.11 0.34
C PHE A 154 -17.85 -43.25 1.83
N GLN A 155 -17.26 -42.34 2.61
CA GLN A 155 -17.44 -42.23 4.05
C GLN A 155 -18.15 -40.93 4.38
N ARG A 156 -19.05 -41.01 5.37
CA ARG A 156 -19.83 -39.87 5.85
C ARG A 156 -18.96 -38.85 6.57
N THR A 157 -19.30 -37.58 6.43
CA THR A 157 -18.61 -36.47 7.10
C THR A 157 -18.89 -36.51 8.60
N LEU A 158 -17.89 -36.14 9.42
CA LEU A 158 -18.08 -35.99 10.86
C LEU A 158 -19.14 -34.93 11.19
N THR A 159 -19.85 -35.18 12.26
CA THR A 159 -20.97 -34.36 12.72
C THR A 159 -20.80 -33.97 14.19
N ASP A 160 -21.60 -33.02 14.61
CA ASP A 160 -21.80 -32.64 16.01
C ASP A 160 -22.29 -33.77 16.92
N ARG A 161 -22.75 -34.89 16.36
CA ARG A 161 -23.17 -36.10 17.09
C ARG A 161 -22.00 -37.02 17.44
N ASP A 162 -20.88 -36.87 16.76
CA ASP A 162 -19.68 -37.66 16.99
C ASP A 162 -18.87 -37.12 18.20
N ASN A 163 -19.39 -36.09 18.87
CA ASN A 163 -18.86 -35.51 20.11
C ASN A 163 -19.51 -36.18 21.34
N GLU A 164 -18.70 -36.77 22.22
CA GLU A 164 -19.18 -37.46 23.44
C GLU A 164 -19.75 -36.50 24.52
N LEU A 165 -19.74 -35.18 24.28
CA LEU A 165 -20.01 -34.15 25.30
C LEU A 165 -21.47 -33.62 25.36
N ASP A 166 -22.37 -34.01 24.45
CA ASP A 166 -23.77 -33.53 24.48
C ASP A 166 -24.80 -34.65 24.26
N GLU A 167 -25.11 -35.37 25.34
CA GLU A 167 -26.13 -36.43 25.35
C GLU A 167 -27.55 -35.93 24.95
N ASN A 168 -27.81 -34.62 24.98
CA ASN A 168 -29.12 -34.04 24.63
C ASN A 168 -29.37 -33.91 23.12
N ARG A 169 -28.35 -34.13 22.27
CA ARG A 169 -28.43 -33.96 20.80
C ARG A 169 -28.81 -35.22 20.03
N ALA A 170 -28.92 -36.37 20.69
CA ALA A 170 -29.19 -37.66 20.03
C ALA A 170 -30.45 -37.65 19.13
N ASN A 171 -31.45 -36.81 19.42
CA ASN A 171 -32.71 -36.70 18.68
C ASN A 171 -32.80 -35.48 17.73
N GLN A 172 -31.72 -34.71 17.53
CA GLN A 172 -31.70 -33.56 16.63
C GLN A 172 -31.06 -33.91 15.27
N PRO A 173 -31.44 -33.22 14.17
CA PRO A 173 -30.80 -33.39 12.87
C PRO A 173 -29.29 -33.12 12.93
N ALA A 174 -28.50 -34.05 12.40
CA ALA A 174 -27.05 -33.99 12.40
C ALA A 174 -26.52 -32.75 11.67
N GLN A 175 -25.51 -32.11 12.24
CA GLN A 175 -24.82 -30.98 11.62
C GLN A 175 -23.37 -31.33 11.37
N GLN A 176 -22.92 -31.24 10.12
CA GLN A 176 -21.53 -31.51 9.77
C GLN A 176 -20.63 -30.42 10.34
N ILE A 177 -19.44 -30.83 10.81
CA ILE A 177 -18.44 -29.92 11.35
C ILE A 177 -17.47 -29.52 10.24
N THR A 178 -17.16 -28.22 10.19
CA THR A 178 -16.04 -27.73 9.39
C THR A 178 -14.77 -27.63 10.22
N VAL A 179 -13.62 -27.95 9.62
CA VAL A 179 -12.30 -27.95 10.28
C VAL A 179 -11.47 -26.72 9.92
N VAL A 180 -12.02 -25.80 9.12
CA VAL A 180 -11.41 -24.53 8.73
C VAL A 180 -12.33 -23.36 9.10
N THR A 181 -11.82 -22.14 9.08
CA THR A 181 -12.63 -20.95 9.39
C THR A 181 -13.69 -20.69 8.29
N GLY A 182 -14.75 -19.96 8.64
CA GLY A 182 -15.73 -19.45 7.66
C GLY A 182 -15.32 -18.14 6.98
N PHE A 183 -14.14 -17.62 7.30
CA PHE A 183 -13.62 -16.35 6.79
C PHE A 183 -12.78 -16.57 5.53
N LEU A 184 -12.47 -15.47 4.85
CA LEU A 184 -11.47 -15.45 3.77
C LEU A 184 -10.18 -14.87 4.34
N ASP A 185 -9.46 -15.69 5.10
CA ASP A 185 -8.32 -15.29 5.93
C ASP A 185 -7.05 -16.12 5.67
N LEU A 186 -6.99 -16.80 4.53
CA LEU A 186 -5.87 -17.65 4.11
C LEU A 186 -5.52 -18.70 5.18
N SER A 187 -6.51 -19.22 5.91
CA SER A 187 -6.37 -20.36 6.81
C SER A 187 -5.74 -21.57 6.11
N LEU A 188 -5.94 -21.73 4.79
CA LEU A 188 -5.29 -22.77 4.00
C LEU A 188 -3.75 -22.61 3.88
N VAL A 189 -3.22 -21.40 4.13
CA VAL A 189 -1.78 -21.09 4.17
C VAL A 189 -1.26 -21.21 5.60
N TYR A 190 -1.98 -20.63 6.56
CA TYR A 190 -1.52 -20.45 7.94
C TYR A 190 -1.92 -21.57 8.90
N GLY A 191 -2.89 -22.41 8.54
CA GLY A 191 -3.55 -23.34 9.45
C GLY A 191 -4.60 -22.66 10.34
N ASN A 192 -5.36 -23.48 11.06
CA ASN A 192 -6.49 -23.08 11.90
C ASN A 192 -6.20 -23.20 13.40
N SER A 193 -4.96 -23.54 13.77
CA SER A 193 -4.52 -23.63 15.15
C SER A 193 -3.01 -23.46 15.26
N GLU A 194 -2.51 -23.14 16.46
CA GLU A 194 -1.07 -23.08 16.72
C GLU A 194 -0.35 -24.41 16.44
N LYS A 195 -1.04 -25.54 16.62
CA LYS A 195 -0.49 -26.87 16.33
C LYS A 195 -0.25 -27.07 14.83
N GLU A 196 -1.07 -26.45 13.98
CA GLU A 196 -0.93 -26.48 12.53
C GLU A 196 0.05 -25.40 12.03
N LEU A 197 0.05 -24.22 12.65
CA LEU A 197 0.96 -23.12 12.28
C LEU A 197 2.43 -23.41 12.65
N ALA A 198 2.69 -23.92 13.86
CA ALA A 198 4.05 -24.12 14.36
C ALA A 198 4.97 -24.95 13.43
N PRO A 199 4.53 -26.08 12.83
CA PRO A 199 5.37 -26.83 11.92
C PRO A 199 5.58 -26.14 10.57
N VAL A 200 4.70 -25.22 10.14
CA VAL A 200 4.85 -24.45 8.88
C VAL A 200 5.55 -23.10 9.06
N ARG A 201 5.63 -22.56 10.28
CA ARG A 201 6.29 -21.28 10.57
C ARG A 201 7.79 -21.44 10.85
N GLU A 202 8.59 -20.49 10.37
CA GLU A 202 10.06 -20.50 10.55
C GLU A 202 10.48 -20.00 11.94
N PHE A 203 9.67 -19.12 12.55
CA PHE A 203 9.99 -18.39 13.79
C PHE A 203 11.26 -17.54 13.68
N ASN A 204 11.54 -17.09 12.47
CA ASN A 204 12.63 -16.17 12.17
C ASN A 204 12.15 -15.14 11.13
N ALA A 205 12.41 -13.86 11.42
CA ALA A 205 12.03 -12.72 10.58
C ALA A 205 10.55 -12.69 10.10
N GLY A 206 9.65 -13.32 10.85
CA GLY A 206 8.22 -13.42 10.54
C GLY A 206 7.88 -14.38 9.39
N ARG A 207 8.80 -15.25 8.97
CA ARG A 207 8.65 -16.09 7.77
C ARG A 207 7.92 -17.41 8.03
N LEU A 208 7.35 -17.97 6.96
CA LEU A 208 6.97 -19.37 6.81
C LEU A 208 8.15 -20.20 6.28
N LYS A 209 8.24 -21.46 6.73
CA LYS A 209 9.30 -22.38 6.33
C LYS A 209 9.22 -22.68 4.85
N MET A 210 10.38 -22.58 4.20
CA MET A 210 10.62 -23.01 2.84
C MET A 210 11.97 -23.73 2.79
N ASP A 211 12.03 -24.83 2.06
CA ASP A 211 13.26 -25.54 1.75
C ASP A 211 13.83 -25.00 0.43
N ILE A 212 15.16 -24.89 0.35
CA ILE A 212 15.84 -24.57 -0.91
C ILE A 212 16.19 -25.87 -1.63
N ARG A 213 15.57 -26.12 -2.79
CA ARG A 213 15.89 -27.24 -3.68
C ARG A 213 16.20 -26.73 -5.08
N ASN A 214 17.37 -27.10 -5.61
CA ASN A 214 17.89 -26.64 -6.90
C ASN A 214 17.89 -25.11 -7.06
N GLY A 215 18.22 -24.37 -5.99
CA GLY A 215 18.28 -22.91 -5.98
C GLY A 215 16.92 -22.20 -5.98
N LYS A 216 15.81 -22.92 -5.81
CA LYS A 216 14.45 -22.39 -5.72
C LYS A 216 13.85 -22.71 -4.35
N GLU A 217 12.99 -21.82 -3.84
CA GLU A 217 12.27 -22.02 -2.57
C GLU A 217 11.00 -22.86 -2.78
N TRP A 218 10.79 -23.86 -1.93
CA TRP A 218 9.62 -24.73 -1.99
C TRP A 218 9.08 -25.02 -0.59
N PRO A 219 7.81 -25.40 -0.45
CA PRO A 219 7.31 -25.87 0.84
C PRO A 219 8.12 -27.06 1.35
N PRO A 220 8.19 -27.25 2.68
CA PRO A 220 8.91 -28.36 3.29
C PRO A 220 8.38 -29.72 2.84
N HIS A 221 9.21 -30.75 2.91
CA HIS A 221 8.75 -32.11 2.71
C HIS A 221 7.75 -32.52 3.81
N ASN A 222 6.66 -33.16 3.40
CA ASN A 222 5.72 -33.76 4.32
C ASN A 222 6.30 -35.06 4.91
N PRO A 223 6.46 -35.18 6.25
CA PRO A 223 6.96 -36.39 6.89
C PRO A 223 6.12 -37.65 6.61
N ASP A 224 4.83 -37.47 6.33
CA ASP A 224 3.87 -38.52 5.95
C ASP A 224 3.53 -38.48 4.46
N GLY A 225 4.45 -37.97 3.64
CA GLY A 225 4.22 -37.70 2.21
C GLY A 225 3.77 -38.92 1.41
N ASP A 226 4.22 -40.12 1.77
CA ASP A 226 3.85 -41.39 1.12
C ASP A 226 2.37 -41.78 1.31
N LYS A 227 1.70 -41.20 2.32
CA LYS A 227 0.30 -41.47 2.61
C LYS A 227 -0.64 -40.41 2.04
N ILE A 228 -0.09 -39.29 1.60
CA ILE A 228 -0.80 -38.13 1.06
C ILE A 228 -0.63 -38.08 -0.47
N CYS A 229 0.61 -38.10 -0.93
CA CYS A 229 0.97 -38.04 -2.34
C CYS A 229 1.18 -39.43 -2.95
N PHE A 230 1.07 -39.52 -4.27
CA PHE A 230 1.46 -40.69 -5.03
C PHE A 230 2.96 -40.64 -5.33
N VAL A 231 3.75 -41.12 -4.37
CA VAL A 231 5.21 -41.23 -4.48
C VAL A 231 5.61 -42.59 -5.04
N GLU A 232 6.51 -42.61 -6.02
CA GLU A 232 7.07 -43.81 -6.63
C GLU A 232 8.42 -44.18 -5.99
N THR A 233 9.18 -43.18 -5.53
CA THR A 233 10.51 -43.35 -4.94
C THR A 233 10.63 -42.67 -3.58
N SER A 234 11.38 -43.28 -2.65
CA SER A 234 11.62 -42.71 -1.31
C SER A 234 12.33 -41.35 -1.43
N GLY A 235 11.76 -40.30 -0.83
CA GLY A 235 12.28 -38.93 -0.90
C GLY A 235 11.71 -38.08 -2.05
N GLU A 236 10.74 -38.61 -2.80
CA GLU A 236 9.98 -37.84 -3.79
C GLU A 236 9.17 -36.70 -3.16
N THR A 237 9.05 -35.58 -3.89
CA THR A 237 8.37 -34.37 -3.40
C THR A 237 6.92 -34.65 -3.02
N CYS A 238 6.56 -34.21 -1.81
CA CYS A 238 5.19 -34.03 -1.33
C CYS A 238 5.23 -32.85 -0.37
N TYR A 239 4.50 -31.78 -0.66
CA TYR A 239 4.59 -30.54 0.10
C TYR A 239 3.85 -30.63 1.44
N PHE A 240 4.38 -29.94 2.44
CA PHE A 240 3.75 -29.70 3.74
C PHE A 240 3.32 -28.24 3.84
N GLY A 241 2.10 -27.99 4.34
CA GLY A 241 1.52 -26.65 4.43
C GLY A 241 0.30 -26.61 5.36
N GLY A 242 -0.32 -25.44 5.50
CA GLY A 242 -1.46 -25.21 6.40
C GLY A 242 -2.71 -26.01 6.06
N ASP A 243 -2.92 -26.35 4.78
CA ASP A 243 -4.01 -27.19 4.31
C ASP A 243 -3.50 -28.52 3.74
N PRO A 244 -4.04 -29.69 4.15
CA PRO A 244 -3.54 -30.98 3.70
C PRO A 244 -3.89 -31.32 2.23
N ARG A 245 -4.77 -30.55 1.58
CA ARG A 245 -5.17 -30.73 0.18
C ARG A 245 -4.24 -30.00 -0.78
N LEU A 246 -3.22 -29.28 -0.30
CA LEU A 246 -2.33 -28.47 -1.16
C LEU A 246 -1.69 -29.24 -2.34
N ASN A 247 -1.52 -30.56 -2.20
CA ASN A 247 -0.89 -31.41 -3.21
C ASN A 247 -1.87 -32.00 -4.22
N GLN A 248 -3.17 -31.67 -4.15
CA GLN A 248 -4.21 -32.34 -4.94
C GLN A 248 -3.90 -32.30 -6.44
N SER A 249 -3.60 -31.12 -6.97
CA SER A 249 -3.20 -30.91 -8.37
C SER A 249 -2.07 -29.87 -8.48
N PRO A 250 -1.28 -29.86 -9.58
CA PRO A 250 -0.15 -28.94 -9.73
C PRO A 250 -0.52 -27.46 -9.69
N ASP A 251 -1.62 -27.09 -10.34
CA ASP A 251 -2.22 -25.75 -10.38
C ASP A 251 -2.70 -25.26 -9.00
N LEU A 252 -3.35 -26.11 -8.21
CA LEU A 252 -3.67 -25.80 -6.81
C LEU A 252 -2.40 -25.60 -5.97
N SER A 253 -1.42 -26.50 -6.10
CA SER A 253 -0.13 -26.37 -5.39
C SER A 253 0.57 -25.05 -5.72
N ILE A 254 0.50 -24.57 -6.97
CA ILE A 254 1.09 -23.28 -7.36
C ILE A 254 0.46 -22.13 -6.60
N LEU A 255 -0.88 -22.08 -6.49
CA LEU A 255 -1.54 -21.01 -5.72
C LEU A 255 -1.14 -21.03 -4.25
N HIS A 256 -1.08 -22.20 -3.60
CA HIS A 256 -0.56 -22.31 -2.23
C HIS A 256 0.87 -21.78 -2.13
N ILE A 257 1.75 -22.19 -3.03
CA ILE A 257 3.16 -21.75 -3.03
C ILE A 257 3.25 -20.25 -3.25
N TYR A 258 2.45 -19.65 -4.14
CA TYR A 258 2.44 -18.21 -4.36
C TYR A 258 2.01 -17.42 -3.13
N TYR A 259 0.97 -17.83 -2.42
CA TYR A 259 0.57 -17.12 -1.21
C TYR A 259 1.52 -17.36 -0.01
N ILE A 260 2.24 -18.48 0.03
CA ILE A 260 3.35 -18.68 0.99
C ILE A 260 4.54 -17.78 0.64
N ARG A 261 4.92 -17.72 -0.64
CA ARG A 261 6.01 -16.86 -1.12
C ARG A 261 5.67 -15.38 -0.92
N GLU A 262 4.42 -14.98 -1.16
CA GLU A 262 3.98 -13.59 -0.96
C GLU A 262 4.09 -13.21 0.51
N HIS A 263 3.66 -14.08 1.43
CA HIS A 263 3.88 -13.85 2.86
C HIS A 263 5.37 -13.68 3.19
N ASN A 264 6.24 -14.55 2.68
CA ASN A 264 7.69 -14.46 2.93
C ASN A 264 8.33 -13.21 2.32
N ARG A 265 7.84 -12.77 1.16
CA ARG A 265 8.25 -11.53 0.49
C ARG A 265 7.83 -10.32 1.31
N LEU A 266 6.58 -10.28 1.77
CA LEU A 266 6.05 -9.25 2.66
C LEU A 266 6.82 -9.20 3.98
N ALA A 267 7.03 -10.34 4.64
CA ALA A 267 7.80 -10.42 5.87
C ALA A 267 9.24 -9.92 5.70
N GLY A 268 9.90 -10.26 4.58
CA GLY A 268 11.23 -9.77 4.25
C GLY A 268 11.27 -8.25 4.06
N ILE A 269 10.36 -7.70 3.26
CA ILE A 269 10.22 -6.25 3.03
C ILE A 269 9.96 -5.52 4.36
N LEU A 270 9.03 -6.01 5.18
CA LEU A 270 8.72 -5.44 6.48
C LEU A 270 9.88 -5.55 7.46
N HIS A 271 10.65 -6.65 7.42
CA HIS A 271 11.82 -6.84 8.28
C HIS A 271 12.93 -5.83 7.94
N GLU A 272 13.19 -5.62 6.64
CA GLU A 272 14.16 -4.62 6.17
C GLU A 272 13.74 -3.20 6.55
N MET A 273 12.45 -2.87 6.42
CA MET A 273 11.94 -1.54 6.75
C MET A 273 11.76 -1.30 8.26
N ASN A 274 11.51 -2.36 9.03
CA ASN A 274 11.25 -2.33 10.46
C ASN A 274 12.14 -3.32 11.23
N PRO A 275 13.47 -3.11 11.29
CA PRO A 275 14.40 -4.10 11.87
C PRO A 275 14.16 -4.41 13.35
N SER A 276 13.42 -3.57 14.04
CA SER A 276 13.07 -3.71 15.46
C SER A 276 11.82 -4.55 15.72
N TRP A 277 11.03 -4.85 14.69
CA TRP A 277 9.85 -5.69 14.85
C TRP A 277 10.28 -7.10 15.21
N SER A 278 9.65 -7.65 16.24
CA SER A 278 9.79 -9.05 16.61
C SER A 278 9.29 -9.94 15.47
N ASP A 279 9.79 -11.18 15.43
CA ASP A 279 9.28 -12.25 14.57
C ASP A 279 7.74 -12.31 14.55
N GLU A 280 7.10 -12.25 15.72
CA GLU A 280 5.63 -12.29 15.83
C GLU A 280 4.94 -11.12 15.12
N LYS A 281 5.40 -9.89 15.37
CA LYS A 281 4.85 -8.70 14.71
C LYS A 281 5.04 -8.77 13.19
N LEU A 282 6.21 -9.20 12.72
CA LEU A 282 6.47 -9.37 11.28
C LEU A 282 5.53 -10.41 10.66
N PHE A 283 5.37 -11.56 11.31
CA PHE A 283 4.47 -12.61 10.87
C PHE A 283 3.02 -12.10 10.78
N GLN A 284 2.52 -11.45 11.82
CA GLN A 284 1.13 -10.99 11.87
C GLN A 284 0.85 -9.86 10.87
N GLU A 285 1.76 -8.90 10.69
CA GLU A 285 1.57 -7.84 9.69
C GLU A 285 1.68 -8.39 8.26
N ALA A 286 2.63 -9.30 7.98
CA ALA A 286 2.71 -9.97 6.69
C ALA A 286 1.46 -10.81 6.40
N ARG A 287 0.97 -11.58 7.38
CA ARG A 287 -0.30 -12.32 7.31
C ARG A 287 -1.47 -11.39 7.02
N ARG A 288 -1.59 -10.29 7.76
CA ARG A 288 -2.67 -9.32 7.62
C ARG A 288 -2.69 -8.64 6.23
N ILE A 289 -1.54 -8.25 5.70
CA ILE A 289 -1.43 -7.67 4.34
C ILE A 289 -1.78 -8.71 3.28
N ASN A 290 -1.24 -9.93 3.39
CA ASN A 290 -1.50 -11.01 2.44
C ASN A 290 -2.99 -11.38 2.37
N ILE A 291 -3.66 -11.45 3.53
CA ILE A 291 -5.11 -11.63 3.62
C ILE A 291 -5.86 -10.49 2.91
N ALA A 292 -5.43 -9.24 3.10
CA ALA A 292 -6.10 -8.11 2.46
C ALA A 292 -5.93 -8.12 0.93
N GLN A 293 -4.75 -8.47 0.42
CA GLN A 293 -4.54 -8.69 -1.02
C GLN A 293 -5.43 -9.81 -1.55
N TYR A 294 -5.51 -10.94 -0.84
CA TYR A 294 -6.36 -12.08 -1.18
C TYR A 294 -7.84 -11.69 -1.21
N GLN A 295 -8.35 -11.05 -0.16
CA GLN A 295 -9.73 -10.55 -0.08
C GLN A 295 -10.04 -9.58 -1.22
N TYR A 296 -9.11 -8.69 -1.57
CA TYR A 296 -9.28 -7.79 -2.71
C TYR A 296 -9.42 -8.56 -4.03
N VAL A 297 -8.53 -9.51 -4.31
CA VAL A 297 -8.62 -10.34 -5.53
C VAL A 297 -9.92 -11.14 -5.56
N VAL A 298 -10.35 -11.72 -4.44
CA VAL A 298 -11.62 -12.48 -4.36
C VAL A 298 -12.82 -11.59 -4.71
N TYR A 299 -12.97 -10.43 -4.06
CA TYR A 299 -14.19 -9.61 -4.22
C TYR A 299 -14.16 -8.69 -5.44
N TYR A 300 -13.00 -8.20 -5.85
CA TYR A 300 -12.89 -7.17 -6.88
C TYR A 300 -12.37 -7.68 -8.24
N GLU A 301 -11.71 -8.85 -8.31
CA GLU A 301 -11.32 -9.45 -9.60
C GLU A 301 -12.11 -10.72 -9.94
N TRP A 302 -12.23 -11.66 -8.99
CA TRP A 302 -12.76 -13.00 -9.28
C TRP A 302 -14.29 -13.12 -9.14
N LEU A 303 -14.86 -12.74 -7.99
CA LEU A 303 -16.32 -12.81 -7.76
C LEU A 303 -17.17 -12.04 -8.79
N PRO A 304 -16.73 -10.89 -9.34
CA PRO A 304 -17.47 -10.19 -10.38
C PRO A 304 -17.70 -11.03 -11.65
N LEU A 305 -16.81 -11.99 -11.93
CA LEU A 305 -16.98 -12.95 -13.04
C LEU A 305 -18.11 -13.95 -12.73
N LEU A 306 -18.20 -14.37 -11.47
CA LEU A 306 -19.20 -15.32 -11.02
C LEU A 306 -20.59 -14.70 -10.90
N LEU A 307 -20.69 -13.55 -10.21
CA LEU A 307 -21.96 -12.94 -9.79
C LEU A 307 -22.39 -11.75 -10.64
N GLY A 308 -21.49 -11.22 -11.48
CA GLY A 308 -21.72 -10.02 -12.25
C GLY A 308 -21.42 -8.77 -11.42
N GLU A 309 -20.48 -7.96 -11.90
CA GLU A 309 -19.99 -6.74 -11.24
C GLU A 309 -21.12 -5.78 -10.80
N GLN A 310 -22.06 -5.49 -11.71
CA GLN A 310 -23.19 -4.59 -11.43
C GLN A 310 -24.14 -5.14 -10.36
N ASN A 311 -24.28 -6.46 -10.30
CA ASN A 311 -25.12 -7.11 -9.29
C ASN A 311 -24.46 -7.01 -7.91
N MET A 312 -23.16 -7.27 -7.84
CA MET A 312 -22.37 -7.13 -6.63
C MET A 312 -22.38 -5.69 -6.11
N PHE A 313 -22.25 -4.70 -7.00
CA PHE A 313 -22.34 -3.29 -6.63
C PHE A 313 -23.71 -2.93 -6.04
N LYS A 314 -24.81 -3.36 -6.68
CA LYS A 314 -26.18 -3.13 -6.19
C LYS A 314 -26.44 -3.80 -4.84
N ALA A 315 -25.90 -5.00 -4.65
CA ALA A 315 -26.00 -5.75 -3.40
C ALA A 315 -25.01 -5.28 -2.32
N LYS A 316 -24.20 -4.25 -2.61
CA LYS A 316 -23.18 -3.71 -1.71
C LYS A 316 -22.16 -4.76 -1.27
N LEU A 317 -21.80 -5.67 -2.17
CA LEU A 317 -20.67 -6.59 -1.97
C LEU A 317 -19.34 -5.95 -2.35
N ILE A 318 -19.37 -4.97 -3.26
CA ILE A 318 -18.19 -4.21 -3.70
C ILE A 318 -18.52 -2.71 -3.73
N TYR A 319 -17.47 -1.90 -3.60
CA TYR A 319 -17.57 -0.44 -3.61
C TYR A 319 -16.45 0.17 -4.47
N TYR A 320 -16.81 1.09 -5.38
CA TYR A 320 -15.83 1.90 -6.09
C TYR A 320 -15.65 3.23 -5.36
N LYS A 321 -14.61 3.30 -4.51
CA LYS A 321 -14.27 4.48 -3.73
C LYS A 321 -12.96 5.09 -4.20
N ASP A 322 -12.86 6.41 -4.17
CA ASP A 322 -11.62 7.12 -4.49
C ASP A 322 -10.55 6.82 -3.43
N GLY A 323 -9.41 6.25 -3.87
CA GLY A 323 -8.05 6.39 -3.34
C GLY A 323 -7.77 6.22 -1.84
N GLY A 324 -8.71 5.79 -0.98
CA GLY A 324 -8.48 5.59 0.45
C GLY A 324 -9.70 5.61 1.37
N GLU A 325 -10.93 5.79 0.88
CA GLU A 325 -12.11 5.76 1.77
C GLU A 325 -12.37 4.36 2.35
N TYR A 326 -12.82 4.32 3.60
CA TYR A 326 -13.24 3.11 4.30
C TYR A 326 -14.62 2.62 3.84
N VAL A 327 -14.88 1.33 4.07
CA VAL A 327 -16.19 0.69 3.93
C VAL A 327 -16.60 0.09 5.27
N ASP A 328 -17.39 0.86 6.03
CA ASP A 328 -17.83 0.49 7.38
C ASP A 328 -19.28 0.04 7.41
N ASP A 329 -19.53 -1.14 6.83
CA ASP A 329 -20.84 -1.80 6.81
C ASP A 329 -20.85 -3.15 7.54
N TYR A 330 -19.85 -3.42 8.39
CA TYR A 330 -19.84 -4.58 9.27
C TYR A 330 -21.11 -4.63 10.13
N ASP A 331 -21.74 -5.80 10.16
CA ASP A 331 -22.92 -6.07 10.97
C ASP A 331 -22.67 -7.27 11.88
N GLU A 332 -22.57 -7.01 13.19
CA GLU A 332 -22.37 -8.02 14.22
C GLU A 332 -23.54 -9.03 14.35
N ASN A 333 -24.67 -8.80 13.66
CA ASN A 333 -25.80 -9.74 13.63
C ASN A 333 -25.76 -10.66 12.40
N VAL A 334 -24.78 -10.50 11.51
CA VAL A 334 -24.56 -11.37 10.36
C VAL A 334 -23.61 -12.50 10.75
N ASP A 335 -24.06 -13.75 10.58
CA ASP A 335 -23.26 -14.94 10.83
C ASP A 335 -22.33 -15.25 9.63
N PRO A 336 -21.00 -15.09 9.78
CA PRO A 336 -20.03 -15.37 8.71
C PRO A 336 -19.77 -16.85 8.46
N SER A 337 -20.38 -17.77 9.22
CA SER A 337 -20.16 -19.20 9.06
C SER A 337 -20.43 -19.68 7.62
N ALA A 338 -19.60 -20.60 7.14
CA ALA A 338 -19.82 -21.23 5.84
C ALA A 338 -21.16 -21.97 5.84
N LEU A 339 -21.94 -21.76 4.78
CA LEU A 339 -23.23 -22.40 4.57
C LEU A 339 -22.99 -23.83 4.05
N ASN A 340 -23.70 -24.79 4.65
CA ASN A 340 -23.61 -26.20 4.26
C ASN A 340 -24.09 -26.39 2.82
N ASP A 341 -25.17 -25.69 2.45
CA ASP A 341 -25.76 -25.69 1.10
C ASP A 341 -24.79 -25.11 0.05
N HIS A 342 -23.93 -24.18 0.45
CA HIS A 342 -22.85 -23.66 -0.36
C HIS A 342 -21.73 -24.70 -0.53
N ALA A 343 -21.12 -25.15 0.58
CA ALA A 343 -19.93 -25.99 0.57
C ALA A 343 -20.17 -27.44 0.07
N ALA A 344 -21.32 -28.02 0.41
CA ALA A 344 -21.66 -29.40 0.07
C ALA A 344 -22.43 -29.53 -1.24
N SER A 345 -22.86 -28.42 -1.87
CA SER A 345 -23.66 -28.45 -3.08
C SER A 345 -23.33 -27.34 -4.07
N ALA A 346 -23.74 -26.09 -3.82
CA ALA A 346 -23.69 -25.03 -4.85
C ALA A 346 -22.26 -24.78 -5.37
N PHE A 347 -21.29 -24.59 -4.46
CA PHE A 347 -19.90 -24.25 -4.80
C PHE A 347 -19.12 -25.43 -5.41
N ARG A 348 -19.75 -26.60 -5.54
CA ARG A 348 -19.22 -27.75 -6.30
C ARG A 348 -19.50 -27.62 -7.79
N TYR A 349 -20.17 -26.55 -8.21
CA TYR A 349 -20.34 -26.22 -9.63
C TYR A 349 -18.99 -26.06 -10.35
N PHE A 350 -17.96 -25.57 -9.65
CA PHE A 350 -16.59 -25.50 -10.17
C PHE A 350 -16.01 -26.86 -10.60
N HIS A 351 -16.61 -27.99 -10.23
CA HIS A 351 -16.17 -29.29 -10.74
C HIS A 351 -16.55 -29.56 -12.20
N SER A 352 -17.60 -28.92 -12.74
CA SER A 352 -17.89 -28.96 -14.19
C SER A 352 -16.89 -28.13 -15.00
N GLU A 353 -16.22 -27.20 -14.32
CA GLU A 353 -15.29 -26.23 -14.88
C GLU A 353 -13.86 -26.80 -15.02
N ILE A 354 -13.60 -27.99 -14.50
CA ILE A 354 -12.27 -28.62 -14.53
C ILE A 354 -11.92 -29.06 -15.94
N GLU A 355 -10.77 -28.58 -16.42
CA GLU A 355 -10.14 -29.02 -17.65
C GLU A 355 -9.37 -30.34 -17.44
N GLY A 356 -9.59 -31.33 -18.31
CA GLY A 356 -8.95 -32.63 -18.22
C GLY A 356 -7.45 -32.62 -18.52
N ASN A 357 -6.94 -31.59 -19.20
CA ASN A 357 -5.53 -31.49 -19.56
C ASN A 357 -4.90 -30.16 -19.12
N LEU A 358 -3.77 -30.20 -18.42
CA LEU A 358 -3.01 -29.01 -18.05
C LEU A 358 -1.86 -28.76 -19.04
N GLU A 359 -1.76 -27.55 -19.56
CA GLU A 359 -0.73 -27.14 -20.52
C GLU A 359 0.48 -26.46 -19.86
N LEU A 360 1.67 -26.83 -20.31
CA LEU A 360 2.91 -26.13 -20.04
C LEU A 360 3.09 -25.02 -21.10
N ILE A 361 2.88 -23.77 -20.68
CA ILE A 361 2.92 -22.61 -21.57
C ILE A 361 4.24 -21.86 -21.40
N SER A 362 4.92 -21.54 -22.52
CA SER A 362 6.15 -20.73 -22.49
C SER A 362 5.88 -19.25 -22.25
N GLU A 363 6.95 -18.47 -22.01
CA GLU A 363 6.84 -17.01 -21.86
C GLU A 363 6.13 -16.35 -23.04
N SER A 364 6.40 -16.80 -24.27
CA SER A 364 5.73 -16.40 -25.52
C SER A 364 4.29 -16.90 -25.71
N ARG A 365 3.70 -17.52 -24.68
CA ARG A 365 2.36 -18.10 -24.69
C ARG A 365 2.14 -19.25 -25.70
N GLU A 366 3.19 -20.02 -25.96
CA GLU A 366 3.10 -21.25 -26.76
C GLU A 366 2.95 -22.49 -25.87
N CYS A 367 2.01 -23.38 -26.21
CA CYS A 367 1.90 -24.69 -25.57
C CYS A 367 3.08 -25.58 -25.96
N LYS A 368 3.88 -25.97 -24.96
CA LYS A 368 5.04 -26.86 -25.13
C LYS A 368 4.69 -28.31 -24.88
N LYS A 369 3.74 -28.57 -23.99
CA LYS A 369 3.28 -29.91 -23.63
C LYS A 369 1.91 -29.80 -22.99
N SER A 370 1.06 -30.78 -23.25
CA SER A 370 -0.22 -30.97 -22.56
C SER A 370 -0.17 -32.28 -21.76
N MET A 371 -0.73 -32.29 -20.56
CA MET A 371 -0.70 -33.42 -19.64
C MET A 371 -2.09 -33.68 -19.08
N LYS A 372 -2.52 -34.94 -19.05
CA LYS A 372 -3.79 -35.31 -18.41
C LYS A 372 -3.71 -35.05 -16.91
N ILE A 373 -4.76 -34.44 -16.35
CA ILE A 373 -4.82 -34.15 -14.91
C ILE A 373 -4.78 -35.44 -14.08
N SER A 374 -5.32 -36.54 -14.59
CA SER A 374 -5.26 -37.86 -13.95
C SER A 374 -3.85 -38.44 -13.81
N ASP A 375 -2.90 -37.98 -14.63
CA ASP A 375 -1.49 -38.37 -14.56
C ASP A 375 -0.70 -37.53 -13.55
N VAL A 376 -1.22 -36.39 -13.10
CA VAL A 376 -0.49 -35.44 -12.24
C VAL A 376 -1.17 -35.15 -10.89
N PHE A 377 -2.38 -35.67 -10.65
CA PHE A 377 -2.98 -35.62 -9.33
C PHE A 377 -2.06 -36.22 -8.26
N LEU A 378 -1.93 -35.52 -7.12
CA LEU A 378 -1.11 -35.95 -5.98
C LEU A 378 0.36 -36.23 -6.31
N ARG A 379 0.90 -35.63 -7.38
CA ARG A 379 2.29 -35.82 -7.87
C ARG A 379 3.03 -34.48 -8.04
N PRO A 380 3.27 -33.73 -6.96
CA PRO A 380 3.79 -32.36 -7.02
C PRO A 380 5.24 -32.26 -7.54
N LYS A 381 6.00 -33.37 -7.59
CA LYS A 381 7.36 -33.40 -8.15
C LYS A 381 7.45 -32.79 -9.55
N ILE A 382 6.37 -32.89 -10.35
CA ILE A 382 6.35 -32.30 -11.69
C ILE A 382 6.65 -30.79 -11.68
N LEU A 383 6.30 -30.08 -10.60
CA LEU A 383 6.51 -28.64 -10.46
C LEU A 383 8.00 -28.27 -10.29
N GLU A 384 8.78 -29.12 -9.62
CA GLU A 384 10.21 -28.87 -9.41
C GLU A 384 11.08 -29.18 -10.64
N GLN A 385 10.48 -29.73 -11.70
CA GLN A 385 11.19 -30.10 -12.92
C GLN A 385 11.25 -28.94 -13.91
N ASN A 386 12.46 -28.63 -14.39
CA ASN A 386 12.71 -27.63 -15.43
C ASN A 386 12.01 -26.28 -15.09
N ASP A 387 11.20 -25.79 -16.02
CA ASP A 387 10.42 -24.56 -15.91
C ASP A 387 8.92 -24.85 -15.73
N ASN A 388 8.56 -26.04 -15.23
CA ASN A 388 7.17 -26.47 -15.18
C ASN A 388 6.33 -25.61 -14.23
N PHE A 389 6.87 -25.19 -13.09
CA PHE A 389 6.16 -24.31 -12.14
C PHE A 389 5.68 -23.01 -12.81
N ASP A 390 6.58 -22.29 -13.49
CA ASP A 390 6.21 -21.04 -14.19
C ASP A 390 5.39 -21.33 -15.45
N SER A 391 5.65 -22.45 -16.13
CA SER A 391 4.90 -22.84 -17.33
C SER A 391 3.45 -23.21 -17.05
N PHE A 392 3.18 -23.89 -15.92
CA PHE A 392 1.83 -24.12 -15.44
C PHE A 392 1.18 -22.83 -14.94
N ALA A 393 1.91 -21.93 -14.30
CA ALA A 393 1.36 -20.62 -13.91
C ALA A 393 0.94 -19.78 -15.13
N ARG A 394 1.76 -19.77 -16.18
CA ARG A 394 1.38 -19.18 -17.48
C ARG A 394 0.22 -19.94 -18.13
N GLY A 395 0.17 -21.26 -17.97
CA GLY A 395 -0.96 -22.12 -18.32
C GLY A 395 -2.25 -21.66 -17.68
N MET A 396 -2.26 -21.52 -16.35
CA MET A 396 -3.40 -21.03 -15.58
C MET A 396 -3.89 -19.66 -16.04
N ALA A 397 -2.99 -18.78 -16.50
CA ALA A 397 -3.33 -17.46 -17.01
C ALA A 397 -3.58 -17.41 -18.54
N THR A 398 -3.52 -18.51 -19.28
CA THR A 398 -3.63 -18.49 -20.76
C THR A 398 -4.63 -19.51 -21.27
N GLN A 399 -4.55 -20.73 -20.74
CA GLN A 399 -5.41 -21.84 -21.10
C GLN A 399 -6.82 -21.59 -20.59
N ARG A 400 -7.82 -21.98 -21.39
CA ARG A 400 -9.24 -21.91 -21.02
C ARG A 400 -9.61 -23.08 -20.13
N PHE A 401 -10.54 -22.82 -19.22
CA PHE A 401 -11.18 -23.84 -18.39
C PHE A 401 -12.46 -24.35 -19.08
N GLN A 402 -13.06 -25.43 -18.55
CA GLN A 402 -14.32 -25.93 -19.07
C GLN A 402 -15.47 -25.00 -18.67
N LYS A 403 -16.48 -24.90 -19.52
CA LYS A 403 -17.60 -24.01 -19.29
C LYS A 403 -18.40 -24.46 -18.06
N PRO A 404 -18.91 -23.53 -17.22
CA PRO A 404 -19.89 -23.88 -16.19
C PRO A 404 -21.19 -24.28 -16.88
N ASP A 405 -21.40 -25.58 -17.01
CA ASP A 405 -22.58 -26.24 -17.58
C ASP A 405 -22.71 -27.68 -17.07
N LYS A 406 -23.50 -28.52 -17.77
CA LYS A 406 -23.81 -29.89 -17.36
C LYS A 406 -22.76 -30.91 -17.77
N TYR A 407 -21.67 -30.51 -18.41
CA TYR A 407 -20.64 -31.41 -18.87
C TYR A 407 -19.52 -31.53 -17.84
N PHE A 408 -18.96 -32.73 -17.72
CA PHE A 408 -17.84 -33.01 -16.83
C PHE A 408 -16.76 -33.71 -17.62
N ASP A 409 -15.51 -33.27 -17.47
CA ASP A 409 -14.41 -33.92 -18.15
C ASP A 409 -14.28 -35.40 -17.70
N ILE A 410 -13.99 -36.28 -18.65
CA ILE A 410 -13.81 -37.72 -18.42
C ILE A 410 -12.71 -37.98 -17.37
N GLU A 411 -11.69 -37.13 -17.29
CA GLU A 411 -10.56 -37.26 -16.38
C GLU A 411 -10.96 -37.07 -14.91
N VAL A 412 -12.08 -36.39 -14.62
CA VAL A 412 -12.62 -36.25 -13.25
C VAL A 412 -13.89 -37.07 -13.00
N ARG A 413 -14.61 -37.50 -14.05
CA ARG A 413 -15.78 -38.38 -13.91
C ARG A 413 -15.42 -39.86 -13.84
N GLU A 414 -14.33 -40.28 -14.49
CA GLU A 414 -13.90 -41.70 -14.52
C GLU A 414 -12.48 -41.94 -13.99
N PHE A 415 -11.61 -40.93 -14.01
CA PHE A 415 -10.18 -41.09 -13.70
C PHE A 415 -9.69 -40.22 -12.53
N LEU A 416 -10.61 -39.68 -11.72
CA LEU A 416 -10.26 -38.88 -10.54
C LEU A 416 -9.36 -39.70 -9.60
N LEU A 417 -8.16 -39.18 -9.29
CA LEU A 417 -7.19 -39.84 -8.40
C LEU A 417 -6.94 -41.32 -8.74
N LYS A 418 -6.99 -41.69 -10.03
CA LYS A 418 -6.83 -43.06 -10.53
C LYS A 418 -5.52 -43.72 -10.09
N HIS A 419 -4.42 -42.97 -10.09
CA HIS A 419 -3.08 -43.54 -9.90
C HIS A 419 -2.81 -44.67 -10.92
N LEU A 420 -2.29 -45.82 -10.48
CA LEU A 420 -2.04 -47.02 -11.28
C LEU A 420 -3.29 -47.91 -11.45
N ARG A 421 -4.45 -47.54 -10.89
CA ARG A 421 -5.71 -48.30 -11.06
C ARG A 421 -6.21 -48.19 -12.50
N LYS A 422 -7.09 -49.10 -12.94
CA LYS A 422 -7.74 -49.01 -14.26
C LYS A 422 -8.69 -47.80 -14.36
N TYR A 423 -9.44 -47.53 -13.29
CA TYR A 423 -10.37 -46.41 -13.13
C TYR A 423 -10.05 -45.66 -11.84
N GLY A 424 -10.42 -44.38 -11.80
CA GLY A 424 -10.42 -43.56 -10.60
C GLY A 424 -11.77 -43.56 -9.91
N ASP A 425 -12.05 -42.49 -9.20
CA ASP A 425 -13.35 -42.19 -8.62
C ASP A 425 -14.17 -41.27 -9.58
N ASP A 426 -15.41 -40.96 -9.22
CA ASP A 426 -16.32 -40.09 -9.97
C ASP A 426 -16.67 -38.87 -9.12
N ILE A 427 -16.13 -37.70 -9.48
CA ILE A 427 -16.32 -36.47 -8.68
C ILE A 427 -17.79 -36.08 -8.59
N ARG A 428 -18.55 -36.25 -9.67
CA ARG A 428 -19.96 -35.85 -9.74
C ARG A 428 -20.84 -36.76 -8.90
N ALA A 429 -20.59 -38.07 -8.94
CA ALA A 429 -21.26 -39.02 -8.05
C ALA A 429 -20.93 -38.75 -6.57
N ILE A 430 -19.69 -38.36 -6.26
CA ILE A 430 -19.26 -37.97 -4.90
C ILE A 430 -20.01 -36.71 -4.44
N ASP A 431 -20.16 -35.69 -5.29
CA ASP A 431 -20.85 -34.45 -4.95
C ASP A 431 -22.33 -34.67 -4.61
N ILE A 432 -23.02 -35.49 -5.40
CA ILE A 432 -24.41 -35.87 -5.14
C ILE A 432 -24.51 -36.64 -3.82
N GLN A 433 -23.63 -37.63 -3.63
CA GLN A 433 -23.61 -38.45 -2.42
C GLN A 433 -23.31 -37.59 -1.18
N ARG A 434 -22.42 -36.59 -1.30
CA ARG A 434 -22.06 -35.66 -0.23
C ARG A 434 -23.21 -34.72 0.13
N GLY A 435 -23.96 -34.21 -0.86
CA GLY A 435 -25.17 -33.44 -0.60
C GLY A 435 -26.20 -34.24 0.21
N ARG A 436 -26.37 -35.53 -0.11
CA ARG A 436 -27.26 -36.42 0.63
C ARG A 436 -26.76 -36.74 2.04
N ASP A 437 -25.47 -36.99 2.19
CA ASP A 437 -24.80 -37.18 3.48
C ASP A 437 -25.00 -35.97 4.42
N HIS A 438 -24.90 -34.77 3.85
CA HIS A 438 -25.09 -33.50 4.56
C HIS A 438 -26.57 -33.12 4.75
N GLY A 439 -27.50 -33.94 4.28
CA GLY A 439 -28.94 -33.66 4.37
C GLY A 439 -29.32 -32.34 3.71
N ILE A 440 -28.75 -32.02 2.55
CA ILE A 440 -29.09 -30.80 1.81
C ILE A 440 -30.53 -30.90 1.30
N ALA A 441 -31.29 -29.80 1.39
CA ALA A 441 -32.67 -29.76 0.91
C ALA A 441 -32.75 -30.00 -0.62
N SER A 442 -33.94 -30.36 -1.12
CA SER A 442 -34.11 -30.60 -2.55
C SER A 442 -33.94 -29.33 -3.38
N TYR A 443 -33.62 -29.50 -4.66
CA TYR A 443 -33.59 -28.42 -5.64
C TYR A 443 -34.90 -27.62 -5.64
N ASN A 444 -36.06 -28.30 -5.60
CA ASN A 444 -37.35 -27.61 -5.58
C ASN A 444 -37.60 -26.78 -4.32
N SER A 445 -37.04 -27.20 -3.17
CA SER A 445 -37.10 -26.42 -1.93
C SER A 445 -36.24 -25.16 -2.03
N PHE A 446 -35.07 -25.25 -2.67
CA PHE A 446 -34.21 -24.10 -2.91
C PHE A 446 -34.74 -23.14 -3.97
N ARG A 447 -35.46 -23.64 -4.99
CA ARG A 447 -36.20 -22.77 -5.91
C ARG A 447 -37.15 -21.86 -5.15
N GLU A 448 -37.99 -22.44 -4.28
CA GLU A 448 -38.91 -21.67 -3.44
C GLU A 448 -38.18 -20.70 -2.50
N PHE A 449 -37.08 -21.11 -1.88
CA PHE A 449 -36.26 -20.25 -1.03
C PHE A 449 -35.65 -19.06 -1.79
N CYS A 450 -35.25 -19.26 -3.03
CA CYS A 450 -34.62 -18.26 -3.89
C CYS A 450 -35.64 -17.47 -4.73
N ASP A 451 -36.90 -17.40 -4.29
CA ASP A 451 -37.99 -16.69 -4.95
C ASP A 451 -38.27 -17.15 -6.41
N LEU A 452 -37.88 -18.39 -6.75
CA LEU A 452 -38.22 -19.03 -8.01
C LEU A 452 -39.53 -19.83 -7.88
N PRO A 453 -40.29 -19.99 -8.97
CA PRO A 453 -41.52 -20.80 -8.93
C PRO A 453 -41.23 -22.23 -8.47
N LYS A 454 -41.91 -22.64 -7.40
CA LYS A 454 -41.90 -24.03 -6.91
C LYS A 454 -42.60 -24.93 -7.93
N ALA A 455 -41.92 -26.00 -8.33
CA ALA A 455 -42.49 -26.98 -9.23
C ALA A 455 -43.57 -27.83 -8.54
N THR A 456 -44.65 -28.07 -9.25
CA THR A 456 -45.76 -28.97 -8.88
C THR A 456 -45.92 -30.14 -9.86
N LYS A 457 -45.19 -30.07 -10.98
CA LYS A 457 -45.04 -31.08 -12.03
C LYS A 457 -43.69 -30.86 -12.73
N TRP A 458 -43.24 -31.85 -13.50
CA TRP A 458 -41.94 -31.81 -14.19
C TRP A 458 -41.81 -30.63 -15.17
N GLU A 459 -42.89 -30.28 -15.84
CA GLU A 459 -42.91 -29.21 -16.85
C GLU A 459 -42.70 -27.81 -16.25
N ASP A 460 -42.86 -27.66 -14.93
CA ASP A 460 -42.62 -26.39 -14.25
C ASP A 460 -41.12 -26.05 -14.20
N TYR A 461 -40.21 -27.01 -14.45
CA TYR A 461 -38.77 -26.77 -14.58
C TYR A 461 -38.36 -26.18 -15.93
N LEU A 462 -39.26 -26.11 -16.93
CA LEU A 462 -38.95 -25.58 -18.28
C LEU A 462 -38.58 -24.09 -18.29
N ASP A 463 -38.79 -23.39 -17.19
CA ASP A 463 -38.38 -22.02 -17.03
C ASP A 463 -36.85 -21.86 -17.02
N LEU A 464 -36.12 -22.83 -16.45
CA LEU A 464 -34.67 -22.79 -16.29
C LEU A 464 -33.94 -24.02 -16.86
N ILE A 465 -34.57 -25.18 -16.93
CA ILE A 465 -33.98 -26.46 -17.35
C ILE A 465 -34.51 -26.86 -18.73
N SER A 466 -33.66 -27.45 -19.58
CA SER A 466 -34.06 -27.89 -20.92
C SER A 466 -35.04 -29.07 -20.88
N GLN A 467 -35.88 -29.21 -21.91
CA GLN A 467 -36.80 -30.36 -22.03
C GLN A 467 -36.05 -31.71 -22.01
N GLU A 468 -34.90 -31.78 -22.70
CA GLU A 468 -34.07 -32.99 -22.73
C GLU A 468 -33.60 -33.39 -21.32
N ASP A 469 -33.14 -32.42 -20.54
CA ASP A 469 -32.66 -32.67 -19.18
C ASP A 469 -33.81 -33.00 -18.22
N ILE A 470 -35.00 -32.41 -18.42
CA ILE A 470 -36.21 -32.78 -17.68
C ILE A 470 -36.62 -34.23 -17.98
N ASP A 471 -36.55 -34.66 -19.24
CA ASP A 471 -36.86 -36.04 -19.63
C ASP A 471 -35.87 -37.03 -19.00
N LYS A 472 -34.57 -36.68 -18.99
CA LYS A 472 -33.52 -37.44 -18.29
C LYS A 472 -33.81 -37.51 -16.77
N LEU A 473 -34.14 -36.40 -16.11
CA LEU A 473 -34.50 -36.37 -14.67
C LEU A 473 -35.71 -37.25 -14.37
N LYS A 474 -36.77 -37.12 -15.18
CA LYS A 474 -38.01 -37.90 -15.06
C LYS A 474 -37.79 -39.41 -15.23
N SER A 475 -36.75 -39.81 -15.96
CA SER A 475 -36.40 -41.22 -16.15
C SER A 475 -35.79 -41.88 -14.91
N ILE A 476 -35.22 -41.12 -13.98
CA ILE A 476 -34.46 -41.66 -12.83
C ILE A 476 -34.98 -41.21 -11.46
N TYR A 477 -35.54 -40.01 -11.33
CA TYR A 477 -36.10 -39.50 -10.08
C TYR A 477 -37.59 -39.84 -9.98
N PRO A 478 -38.06 -40.44 -8.86
CA PRO A 478 -39.48 -40.76 -8.68
C PRO A 478 -40.39 -39.52 -8.68
N SER A 479 -39.88 -38.36 -8.26
CA SER A 479 -40.63 -37.12 -8.15
C SER A 479 -39.75 -35.91 -8.48
N TYR A 480 -40.34 -34.84 -9.00
CA TYR A 480 -39.66 -33.55 -9.20
C TYR A 480 -39.12 -32.98 -7.87
N ASP A 481 -39.79 -33.27 -6.75
CA ASP A 481 -39.36 -32.87 -5.40
C ASP A 481 -38.12 -33.61 -4.89
N ASP A 482 -37.70 -34.69 -5.58
CA ASP A 482 -36.58 -35.53 -5.15
C ASP A 482 -35.24 -35.10 -5.71
N VAL A 483 -35.23 -34.22 -6.71
CA VAL A 483 -34.00 -33.77 -7.39
C VAL A 483 -33.05 -33.13 -6.37
N ASP A 484 -31.85 -33.69 -6.24
CA ASP A 484 -30.79 -33.15 -5.39
C ASP A 484 -30.42 -31.72 -5.83
N LEU A 485 -30.15 -30.81 -4.88
CA LEU A 485 -29.77 -29.42 -5.18
C LEU A 485 -28.60 -29.36 -6.16
N SER A 486 -27.56 -30.18 -5.91
CA SER A 486 -26.36 -30.21 -6.74
C SER A 486 -26.61 -30.70 -8.17
N VAL A 487 -27.75 -31.37 -8.41
CA VAL A 487 -28.16 -31.86 -9.73
C VAL A 487 -29.01 -30.82 -10.43
N GLY A 488 -30.10 -30.39 -9.80
CA GLY A 488 -31.03 -29.44 -10.42
C GLY A 488 -30.40 -28.08 -10.71
N GLY A 489 -29.56 -27.56 -9.80
CA GLY A 489 -28.91 -26.27 -9.98
C GLY A 489 -27.95 -26.22 -11.18
N ILE A 490 -27.16 -27.28 -11.41
CA ILE A 490 -26.22 -27.33 -12.56
C ILE A 490 -26.96 -27.32 -13.91
N LEU A 491 -28.17 -27.89 -13.96
CA LEU A 491 -28.96 -28.00 -15.18
C LEU A 491 -29.67 -26.69 -15.57
N GLU A 492 -29.69 -25.70 -14.68
CA GLU A 492 -30.25 -24.39 -14.97
C GLU A 492 -29.43 -23.65 -16.03
N LYS A 493 -30.13 -22.93 -16.91
CA LYS A 493 -29.51 -21.89 -17.72
C LYS A 493 -28.91 -20.79 -16.82
N ARG A 494 -27.84 -20.14 -17.30
CA ARG A 494 -27.19 -19.03 -16.59
C ARG A 494 -28.15 -17.88 -16.32
N VAL A 495 -27.88 -17.11 -15.26
CA VAL A 495 -28.64 -15.89 -14.91
C VAL A 495 -28.68 -14.95 -16.11
N ASP A 496 -27.50 -14.61 -16.62
CA ASP A 496 -27.31 -13.89 -17.88
C ASP A 496 -25.88 -14.10 -18.41
N LYS A 497 -25.55 -13.48 -19.55
CA LYS A 497 -24.24 -13.62 -20.22
C LYS A 497 -23.06 -12.99 -19.46
N SER A 498 -23.32 -12.13 -18.47
CA SER A 498 -22.31 -11.46 -17.65
C SER A 498 -21.95 -12.23 -16.37
N THR A 499 -22.56 -13.38 -16.14
CA THR A 499 -22.33 -14.24 -14.97
C THR A 499 -21.85 -15.63 -15.38
N LEU A 500 -21.08 -16.28 -14.52
CA LEU A 500 -20.70 -17.69 -14.64
C LEU A 500 -21.59 -18.63 -13.84
N THR A 501 -22.65 -18.12 -13.20
CA THR A 501 -23.56 -18.91 -12.35
C THR A 501 -25.00 -18.99 -12.89
N ASN A 502 -25.80 -19.80 -12.23
CA ASN A 502 -27.23 -20.01 -12.49
C ASN A 502 -28.10 -19.42 -11.36
N PRO A 503 -29.41 -19.16 -11.58
CA PRO A 503 -30.26 -18.46 -10.62
C PRO A 503 -30.28 -19.02 -9.19
N THR A 504 -30.39 -20.34 -9.03
CA THR A 504 -30.43 -20.96 -7.70
C THR A 504 -29.08 -20.84 -6.99
N TYR A 505 -27.97 -21.11 -7.67
CA TYR A 505 -26.64 -20.95 -7.05
C TYR A 505 -26.27 -19.49 -6.84
N TYR A 506 -26.66 -18.58 -7.73
CA TYR A 506 -26.51 -17.13 -7.57
C TYR A 506 -27.09 -16.66 -6.23
N CYS A 507 -28.33 -17.05 -5.93
CA CYS A 507 -28.98 -16.76 -4.65
C CYS A 507 -28.15 -17.24 -3.44
N ILE A 508 -27.63 -18.47 -3.49
CA ILE A 508 -26.80 -19.06 -2.43
C ILE A 508 -25.45 -18.34 -2.31
N TYR A 509 -24.77 -18.09 -3.43
CA TYR A 509 -23.47 -17.41 -3.47
C TYR A 509 -23.56 -15.97 -2.96
N MET A 510 -24.58 -15.22 -3.40
CA MET A 510 -24.83 -13.87 -2.91
C MET A 510 -24.97 -13.85 -1.40
N LYS A 511 -25.68 -14.83 -0.82
CA LYS A 511 -25.84 -14.93 0.63
C LYS A 511 -24.54 -15.33 1.33
N GLN A 512 -23.80 -16.31 0.81
CA GLN A 512 -22.53 -16.74 1.39
C GLN A 512 -21.49 -15.60 1.44
N PHE A 513 -21.22 -14.97 0.29
CA PHE A 513 -20.19 -13.93 0.21
C PHE A 513 -20.62 -12.63 0.89
N TYR A 514 -21.93 -12.35 0.96
CA TYR A 514 -22.43 -11.29 1.83
C TYR A 514 -22.10 -11.56 3.29
N ASN A 515 -22.42 -12.76 3.79
CA ASN A 515 -22.16 -13.14 5.17
C ASN A 515 -20.67 -13.10 5.51
N THR A 516 -19.82 -13.65 4.65
CA THR A 516 -18.37 -13.71 4.89
C THR A 516 -17.69 -12.34 4.84
N ARG A 517 -18.20 -11.37 4.07
CA ARG A 517 -17.69 -10.00 4.06
C ARG A 517 -18.25 -9.16 5.21
N VAL A 518 -19.57 -9.08 5.29
CA VAL A 518 -20.29 -8.17 6.20
C VAL A 518 -20.23 -8.65 7.65
N GLY A 519 -20.18 -9.97 7.87
CA GLY A 519 -19.99 -10.58 9.19
C GLY A 519 -18.53 -10.63 9.65
N ASP A 520 -17.57 -10.15 8.86
CA ASP A 520 -16.15 -10.17 9.21
C ASP A 520 -15.70 -8.85 9.84
N ARG A 521 -15.50 -8.88 11.16
CA ARG A 521 -15.03 -7.71 11.93
C ARG A 521 -13.70 -7.18 11.40
N TYR A 522 -12.84 -8.04 10.87
CA TYR A 522 -11.50 -7.73 10.39
C TYR A 522 -11.44 -7.48 8.87
N TRP A 523 -12.59 -7.29 8.20
CA TRP A 523 -12.62 -6.92 6.77
C TRP A 523 -11.68 -5.76 6.49
N PHE A 524 -10.83 -5.90 5.47
CA PHE A 524 -9.66 -5.04 5.32
C PHE A 524 -10.01 -3.55 5.14
N GLU A 525 -11.17 -3.22 4.56
CA GLU A 525 -11.58 -1.84 4.26
C GLU A 525 -12.21 -1.08 5.44
N ARG A 526 -12.24 -1.65 6.64
CA ARG A 526 -12.86 -1.01 7.81
C ARG A 526 -12.01 0.07 8.45
N SER A 527 -12.67 1.06 9.07
CA SER A 527 -12.07 2.19 9.78
C SER A 527 -11.90 1.96 11.29
N ASP A 528 -12.01 0.71 11.77
CA ASP A 528 -11.89 0.41 13.21
C ASP A 528 -10.48 0.78 13.72
N PRO A 529 -10.33 1.70 14.68
CA PRO A 529 -9.01 2.18 15.10
C PRO A 529 -8.06 1.10 15.63
N GLU A 530 -8.55 -0.07 16.04
CA GLU A 530 -7.71 -1.14 16.59
C GLU A 530 -6.98 -1.97 15.53
N PHE A 531 -7.55 -2.08 14.33
CA PHE A 531 -7.04 -2.96 13.26
C PHE A 531 -7.27 -2.43 11.85
N ALA A 532 -7.71 -1.18 11.68
CA ALA A 532 -7.80 -0.54 10.38
C ALA A 532 -6.42 -0.40 9.74
N PHE A 533 -6.36 -0.59 8.44
CA PHE A 533 -5.26 -0.04 7.65
C PHE A 533 -5.43 1.47 7.55
N THR A 534 -4.35 2.22 7.40
CA THR A 534 -4.48 3.65 7.08
C THR A 534 -5.11 3.82 5.70
N THR A 535 -5.73 4.97 5.43
CA THR A 535 -6.34 5.25 4.12
C THR A 535 -5.32 5.12 2.97
N SER A 536 -4.06 5.51 3.21
CA SER A 536 -2.97 5.34 2.23
C SER A 536 -2.59 3.88 2.06
N GLN A 537 -2.50 3.10 3.14
CA GLN A 537 -2.29 1.65 3.06
C GLN A 537 -3.41 0.95 2.28
N LEU A 538 -4.67 1.33 2.50
CA LEU A 538 -5.81 0.82 1.73
C LEU A 538 -5.72 1.13 0.24
N ALA A 539 -5.32 2.36 -0.10
CA ALA A 539 -5.11 2.77 -1.49
C ALA A 539 -4.10 1.86 -2.20
N GLU A 540 -3.04 1.47 -1.50
CA GLU A 540 -2.02 0.56 -2.01
C GLU A 540 -2.53 -0.90 -2.08
N ILE A 541 -3.25 -1.40 -1.07
CA ILE A 541 -3.85 -2.75 -1.10
C ILE A 541 -4.79 -2.92 -2.30
N ARG A 542 -5.58 -1.89 -2.65
CA ARG A 542 -6.50 -1.91 -3.79
C ARG A 542 -5.80 -1.99 -5.17
N LYS A 543 -4.46 -1.96 -5.22
CA LYS A 543 -3.69 -2.25 -6.45
C LYS A 543 -3.40 -3.75 -6.65
N SER A 544 -3.76 -4.59 -5.67
CA SER A 544 -3.54 -6.04 -5.74
C SER A 544 -4.23 -6.65 -6.96
N SER A 545 -3.56 -7.59 -7.62
CA SER A 545 -4.14 -8.39 -8.71
C SER A 545 -3.53 -9.79 -8.71
N MET A 546 -4.27 -10.78 -9.21
CA MET A 546 -3.74 -12.14 -9.39
C MET A 546 -2.51 -12.14 -10.31
N SER A 547 -2.49 -11.26 -11.32
CA SER A 547 -1.35 -11.06 -12.21
C SER A 547 -0.11 -10.55 -11.46
N ARG A 548 -0.27 -9.61 -10.52
CA ARG A 548 0.85 -9.13 -9.69
C ARG A 548 1.38 -10.25 -8.79
N ILE A 549 0.50 -11.06 -8.20
CA ILE A 549 0.90 -12.22 -7.38
C ILE A 549 1.75 -13.20 -8.21
N PHE A 550 1.36 -13.49 -9.46
CA PHE A 550 2.13 -14.36 -10.35
C PHE A 550 3.50 -13.74 -10.70
N CYS A 551 3.53 -12.44 -11.02
CA CYS A 551 4.77 -11.71 -11.33
C CYS A 551 5.75 -11.68 -10.14
N ASP A 552 5.27 -11.41 -8.93
CA ASP A 552 6.10 -11.27 -7.73
C ASP A 552 6.65 -12.60 -7.21
N ASN A 553 5.93 -13.70 -7.43
CA ASN A 553 6.19 -14.98 -6.77
C ASN A 553 6.58 -16.12 -7.73
N GLY A 554 6.54 -15.90 -9.04
CA GLY A 554 7.10 -16.79 -10.06
C GLY A 554 8.64 -16.88 -9.97
N ASN A 555 9.25 -17.92 -10.53
CA ASN A 555 10.72 -17.99 -10.54
C ASN A 555 11.33 -17.05 -11.58
N ASN A 556 10.70 -16.94 -12.76
CA ASN A 556 11.14 -16.19 -13.95
C ASN A 556 9.93 -15.74 -14.82
N ILE A 557 8.82 -15.33 -14.21
CA ILE A 557 7.69 -14.77 -14.94
C ILE A 557 8.01 -13.29 -15.24
N LEU A 558 8.16 -12.95 -16.53
CA LEU A 558 8.56 -11.61 -16.96
C LEU A 558 7.39 -10.78 -17.47
N SER A 559 6.33 -11.45 -17.92
CA SER A 559 5.17 -10.83 -18.53
C SER A 559 3.88 -11.54 -18.16
N MET A 560 2.83 -10.76 -17.93
CA MET A 560 1.48 -11.21 -17.63
C MET A 560 0.47 -10.19 -18.17
N GLN A 561 -0.73 -10.63 -18.50
CA GLN A 561 -1.81 -9.70 -18.82
C GLN A 561 -2.39 -9.05 -17.55
N PRO A 562 -2.99 -7.85 -17.61
CA PRO A 562 -3.51 -7.14 -16.44
C PRO A 562 -4.49 -7.96 -15.58
N ASN A 563 -5.39 -8.73 -16.20
CA ASN A 563 -6.33 -9.61 -15.49
C ASN A 563 -6.03 -11.08 -15.82
N ALA A 564 -5.48 -11.83 -14.85
CA ALA A 564 -5.09 -13.23 -15.02
C ALA A 564 -6.28 -14.15 -15.31
N PHE A 565 -7.48 -13.80 -14.83
CA PHE A 565 -8.70 -14.58 -14.99
C PHE A 565 -9.28 -14.51 -16.41
N VAL A 566 -8.94 -13.48 -17.18
CA VAL A 566 -9.45 -13.30 -18.56
C VAL A 566 -8.38 -13.73 -19.56
N VAL A 567 -8.80 -14.40 -20.64
CA VAL A 567 -7.85 -14.87 -21.67
C VAL A 567 -7.10 -13.69 -22.30
N PRO A 568 -5.83 -13.87 -22.69
CA PRO A 568 -5.09 -12.84 -23.42
C PRO A 568 -5.84 -12.40 -24.67
N SER A 569 -6.00 -11.08 -24.85
CA SER A 569 -6.74 -10.47 -25.96
C SER A 569 -6.25 -9.06 -26.24
N GLU A 570 -6.82 -8.38 -27.24
CA GLU A 570 -6.47 -6.98 -27.53
C GLU A 570 -6.76 -6.02 -26.36
N SER A 571 -7.76 -6.31 -25.53
CA SER A 571 -8.08 -5.50 -24.34
C SER A 571 -7.44 -6.01 -23.06
N ASN A 572 -6.80 -7.18 -23.09
CA ASN A 572 -6.10 -7.81 -21.97
C ASN A 572 -4.77 -8.37 -22.46
N LYS A 573 -3.92 -7.48 -23.00
CA LYS A 573 -2.65 -7.86 -23.63
C LYS A 573 -1.67 -8.35 -22.60
N VAL A 574 -0.83 -9.32 -22.96
CA VAL A 574 0.32 -9.70 -22.15
C VAL A 574 1.33 -8.54 -22.18
N ILE A 575 1.63 -7.98 -21.02
CA ILE A 575 2.55 -6.84 -20.84
C ILE A 575 3.67 -7.21 -19.88
N PRO A 576 4.80 -6.48 -19.87
CA PRO A 576 5.86 -6.69 -18.88
C PRO A 576 5.34 -6.56 -17.44
N CYS A 577 5.82 -7.41 -16.54
CA CYS A 577 5.46 -7.39 -15.11
C CYS A 577 5.81 -6.05 -14.41
N THR A 578 6.70 -5.25 -14.99
CA THR A 578 7.03 -3.89 -14.52
C THR A 578 5.91 -2.88 -14.76
N GLU A 579 4.98 -3.16 -15.67
CA GLU A 579 3.83 -2.30 -15.98
C GLU A 579 2.57 -2.72 -15.21
N ILE A 580 2.57 -3.91 -14.58
CA ILE A 580 1.49 -4.36 -13.69
C ILE A 580 1.63 -3.62 -12.35
N PRO A 581 0.60 -2.88 -11.89
CA PRO A 581 0.66 -2.09 -10.66
C PRO A 581 1.19 -2.88 -9.47
N ALA A 582 2.15 -2.30 -8.75
CA ALA A 582 2.72 -2.84 -7.52
C ALA A 582 2.31 -1.99 -6.31
N ILE A 583 2.25 -2.64 -5.15
CA ILE A 583 1.92 -2.02 -3.86
C ILE A 583 3.16 -1.32 -3.32
N ASP A 584 3.01 -0.06 -2.86
CA ASP A 584 4.06 0.64 -2.12
C ASP A 584 4.03 0.26 -0.62
N TYR A 585 4.86 -0.71 -0.24
CA TYR A 585 4.96 -1.18 1.14
C TYR A 585 5.64 -0.19 2.10
N THR A 586 6.23 0.91 1.62
CA THR A 586 6.90 1.89 2.48
C THR A 586 5.94 2.53 3.51
N LEU A 587 4.64 2.47 3.24
CA LEU A 587 3.58 2.91 4.14
C LEU A 587 3.39 2.04 5.40
N TRP A 588 4.06 0.89 5.51
CA TRP A 588 4.07 0.03 6.70
C TRP A 588 5.31 0.23 7.59
N ARG A 589 6.11 1.28 7.31
CA ARG A 589 7.27 1.62 8.15
C ARG A 589 6.83 2.17 9.52
N ASP A 590 7.32 1.57 10.60
CA ASP A 590 7.08 1.93 11.99
C ASP A 590 8.09 2.98 12.45
N LEU A 591 7.65 4.24 12.38
CA LEU A 591 8.45 5.41 12.75
C LEU A 591 8.66 5.54 14.28
N LEU A 592 8.13 4.63 15.09
CA LEU A 592 8.27 4.66 16.55
C LEU A 592 9.59 4.08 17.07
N PHE A 593 10.31 3.28 16.28
CA PHE A 593 11.56 2.66 16.74
C PHE A 593 12.83 3.49 16.50
N ASP A 594 12.73 4.58 15.75
CA ASP A 594 13.75 5.64 15.76
C ASP A 594 13.63 6.54 17.00
N ARG A 595 12.66 6.26 17.89
CA ARG A 595 12.33 7.06 19.08
C ARG A 595 12.60 6.32 20.40
N LYS A 596 13.82 5.85 20.66
CA LYS A 596 14.26 5.64 22.06
C LYS A 596 14.59 6.98 22.74
N SER A 597 13.60 7.87 22.79
CA SER A 597 13.25 8.72 23.92
C SER A 597 11.97 9.50 23.55
N VAL A 598 11.15 9.80 24.56
CA VAL A 598 9.89 10.56 24.52
C VAL A 598 8.61 9.71 24.27
N LYS A 599 8.05 9.21 25.38
CA LYS A 599 6.63 8.84 25.50
C LYS A 599 5.77 10.10 25.27
N ILE A 600 4.85 10.08 24.30
CA ILE A 600 3.75 11.07 24.23
C ILE A 600 2.42 10.32 24.21
N ARG A 601 1.57 10.64 25.19
CA ARG A 601 0.15 10.28 25.23
C ARG A 601 -0.56 10.97 24.07
N TYR A 602 -1.13 10.22 23.14
CA TYR A 602 -2.09 10.76 22.18
C TYR A 602 -3.43 11.00 22.91
N LEU A 603 -3.69 12.26 23.27
CA LEU A 603 -5.04 12.76 23.43
C LEU A 603 -5.46 13.35 22.08
N ARG A 604 -6.59 12.90 21.52
CA ARG A 604 -7.30 13.64 20.46
C ARG A 604 -7.64 15.03 21.00
N MET A 605 -6.77 16.01 20.79
CA MET A 605 -7.08 17.42 21.01
C MET A 605 -7.65 18.00 19.71
N SER A 606 -8.77 18.70 19.81
CA SER A 606 -9.36 19.49 18.73
C SER A 606 -8.34 20.48 18.15
N ASN A 607 -8.25 20.61 16.81
CA ASN A 607 -7.40 21.60 16.11
C ASN A 607 -7.92 23.05 16.22
N ASN A 608 -8.58 23.37 17.33
CA ASN A 608 -9.13 24.69 17.59
C ASN A 608 -8.28 25.35 18.67
N ILE A 609 -7.81 26.57 18.41
CA ILE A 609 -6.95 27.34 19.33
C ILE A 609 -7.53 28.74 19.48
N TYR A 610 -7.54 29.25 20.70
CA TYR A 610 -7.86 30.64 21.00
C TYR A 610 -6.64 31.34 21.60
N ILE A 611 -6.10 32.35 20.95
CA ILE A 611 -4.99 33.17 21.45
C ILE A 611 -5.58 34.47 21.99
N LYS A 612 -5.38 34.77 23.28
CA LYS A 612 -5.87 36.01 23.92
C LYS A 612 -4.73 36.97 24.22
N ASN A 613 -5.08 38.25 24.40
CA ASN A 613 -4.15 39.34 24.75
C ASN A 613 -2.96 39.45 23.76
N ALA A 614 -3.20 39.16 22.49
CA ALA A 614 -2.17 39.17 21.46
C ALA A 614 -1.81 40.60 21.05
N CYS A 615 -0.50 40.87 20.93
CA CYS A 615 0.03 41.96 20.13
C CYS A 615 0.38 41.42 18.75
N VAL A 616 -0.59 41.49 17.83
CA VAL A 616 -0.46 40.95 16.46
C VAL A 616 0.33 41.92 15.61
N VAL A 617 1.45 41.46 15.05
CA VAL A 617 2.33 42.25 14.19
C VAL A 617 2.31 41.67 12.78
N ASN A 618 1.66 42.39 11.87
CA ASN A 618 1.75 42.17 10.43
C ASN A 618 2.70 43.22 9.81
N HIS A 619 3.04 43.03 8.55
CA HIS A 619 3.89 43.97 7.81
C HIS A 619 3.34 45.42 7.72
N ASP A 620 2.02 45.59 7.83
CA ASP A 620 1.30 46.84 7.63
C ASP A 620 0.65 47.39 8.90
N THR A 621 0.49 46.54 9.93
CA THR A 621 -0.33 46.85 11.10
C THR A 621 0.20 46.19 12.37
N ILE A 622 0.08 46.92 13.49
CA ILE A 622 0.25 46.39 14.84
C ILE A 622 -1.08 46.56 15.56
N GLN A 623 -1.62 45.48 16.10
CA GLN A 623 -2.89 45.46 16.84
C GLN A 623 -2.66 44.90 18.23
N GLU A 624 -2.90 45.72 19.26
CA GLU A 624 -2.73 45.33 20.66
C GLU A 624 -4.04 44.86 21.29
N ASN A 625 -3.93 43.95 22.28
CA ASN A 625 -5.06 43.44 23.06
C ASN A 625 -6.19 42.83 22.21
N VAL A 626 -5.82 42.17 21.11
CA VAL A 626 -6.76 41.40 20.29
C VAL A 626 -6.66 39.91 20.61
N SER A 627 -7.67 39.16 20.19
CA SER A 627 -7.73 37.71 20.27
C SER A 627 -7.80 37.11 18.87
N ILE A 628 -7.18 35.94 18.69
CA ILE A 628 -7.20 35.17 17.44
C ILE A 628 -7.89 33.84 17.70
N TYR A 629 -8.93 33.54 16.93
CA TYR A 629 -9.53 32.20 16.91
C TYR A 629 -9.08 31.45 15.66
N VAL A 630 -8.50 30.27 15.89
CA VAL A 630 -8.09 29.31 14.87
C VAL A 630 -9.04 28.12 14.92
N GLU A 631 -9.54 27.73 13.75
CA GLU A 631 -10.40 26.56 13.58
C GLU A 631 -9.93 25.75 12.38
N ASN A 632 -9.67 24.45 12.60
CA ASN A 632 -9.26 23.52 11.55
C ASN A 632 -8.06 24.02 10.72
N GLY A 633 -7.11 24.67 11.39
CA GLY A 633 -5.89 25.18 10.74
C GLY A 633 -6.02 26.51 10.00
N VAL A 634 -7.15 27.21 10.13
CA VAL A 634 -7.40 28.51 9.48
C VAL A 634 -7.75 29.57 10.53
N ILE A 635 -7.25 30.80 10.34
CA ILE A 635 -7.63 31.94 11.19
C ILE A 635 -9.07 32.36 10.84
N LYS A 636 -9.99 32.24 11.80
CA LYS A 636 -11.41 32.57 11.62
C LYS A 636 -11.79 33.94 12.14
N PHE A 637 -11.08 34.43 13.14
CA PHE A 637 -11.42 35.70 13.77
C PHE A 637 -10.17 36.36 14.35
N ILE A 638 -10.10 37.69 14.21
CA ILE A 638 -9.16 38.58 14.87
C ILE A 638 -9.97 39.79 15.36
N GLY A 639 -9.95 40.08 16.66
CA GLY A 639 -10.70 41.20 17.24
C GLY A 639 -10.73 41.16 18.76
N THR A 640 -11.59 41.94 19.42
CA THR A 640 -11.62 41.96 20.89
C THR A 640 -12.38 40.76 21.45
N GLU A 641 -12.11 40.39 22.71
CA GLU A 641 -12.84 39.30 23.39
C GLU A 641 -14.35 39.57 23.51
N CYS A 642 -14.76 40.84 23.50
CA CYS A 642 -16.17 41.23 23.49
C CYS A 642 -16.89 40.88 22.19
N ASP A 643 -16.15 40.78 21.08
CA ASP A 643 -16.70 40.52 19.75
C ASP A 643 -16.82 39.02 19.44
N PHE A 644 -16.05 38.17 20.13
CA PHE A 644 -16.09 36.72 19.98
C PHE A 644 -15.81 36.01 21.33
N PRO A 645 -16.85 35.51 22.01
CA PRO A 645 -16.68 34.83 23.29
C PRO A 645 -15.94 33.51 23.11
N ILE A 646 -15.07 33.19 24.08
CA ILE A 646 -14.23 31.98 24.05
C ILE A 646 -15.12 30.72 23.99
N PRO A 647 -14.99 29.87 22.95
CA PRO A 647 -15.71 28.60 22.89
C PRO A 647 -15.33 27.67 24.06
N THR A 648 -16.27 26.89 24.57
CA THR A 648 -15.98 25.90 25.63
C THR A 648 -15.14 24.73 25.10
N ASN A 649 -14.21 24.21 25.92
CA ASN A 649 -13.33 23.06 25.60
C ASN A 649 -12.33 23.30 24.44
N ILE A 650 -11.75 24.50 24.36
CA ILE A 650 -10.70 24.85 23.40
C ILE A 650 -9.36 25.09 24.09
N GLU A 651 -8.25 24.86 23.38
CA GLU A 651 -6.92 25.24 23.83
C GLU A 651 -6.79 26.78 23.84
N VAL A 652 -6.58 27.37 25.01
CA VAL A 652 -6.42 28.82 25.17
C VAL A 652 -4.96 29.16 25.45
N ILE A 653 -4.38 30.04 24.63
CA ILE A 653 -3.01 30.54 24.77
C ILE A 653 -3.05 32.01 25.17
N ASP A 654 -2.31 32.37 26.22
CA ASP A 654 -2.15 33.77 26.63
C ASP A 654 -0.86 34.35 26.02
N ALA A 655 -1.01 35.32 25.11
CA ALA A 655 0.09 35.98 24.43
C ALA A 655 0.50 37.31 25.10
N SER A 656 0.05 37.57 26.34
CA SER A 656 0.34 38.81 27.06
C SER A 656 1.84 39.12 27.11
N GLY A 657 2.20 40.34 26.71
CA GLY A 657 3.57 40.83 26.77
C GLY A 657 4.52 40.20 25.74
N LYS A 658 4.00 39.52 24.72
CA LYS A 658 4.73 38.89 23.61
C LYS A 658 4.19 39.39 22.27
N TYR A 659 4.96 39.22 21.19
CA TYR A 659 4.47 39.47 19.83
C TYR A 659 3.86 38.22 19.23
N VAL A 660 2.83 38.37 18.42
CA VAL A 660 2.24 37.30 17.62
C VAL A 660 2.46 37.65 16.15
N ILE A 661 3.34 36.92 15.49
CA ILE A 661 3.82 37.19 14.13
C ILE A 661 3.46 36.02 13.19
N PRO A 662 3.33 36.25 11.87
CA PRO A 662 3.21 35.15 10.92
C PRO A 662 4.38 34.18 11.03
N GLY A 663 4.15 32.90 10.78
CA GLY A 663 5.23 31.92 10.70
C GLY A 663 6.24 32.22 9.61
N GLY A 664 7.53 31.97 9.89
CA GLY A 664 8.62 32.31 9.00
C GLY A 664 8.57 31.52 7.69
N ILE A 665 8.92 32.17 6.58
CA ILE A 665 9.07 31.54 5.27
C ILE A 665 10.54 31.58 4.89
N ASP A 666 11.16 30.41 4.69
CA ASP A 666 12.53 30.32 4.18
C ASP A 666 12.50 30.00 2.68
N PRO A 667 12.83 30.95 1.80
CA PRO A 667 12.80 30.73 0.36
C PRO A 667 13.97 29.90 -0.16
N HIS A 668 14.95 29.55 0.67
CA HIS A 668 16.19 28.94 0.20
C HIS A 668 16.69 27.83 1.11
N THR A 669 16.36 26.59 0.74
CA THR A 669 16.77 25.37 1.45
C THR A 669 17.20 24.28 0.47
N HIS A 670 18.07 23.38 0.94
CA HIS A 670 18.50 22.18 0.22
C HIS A 670 18.53 20.99 1.17
N PHE A 671 17.42 20.27 1.26
CA PHE A 671 17.31 19.05 2.05
C PHE A 671 17.54 17.82 1.19
N GLU A 672 18.31 16.86 1.72
CA GLU A 672 18.61 15.59 1.03
C GLU A 672 19.24 15.78 -0.37
N LEU A 673 19.94 16.90 -0.59
CA LEU A 673 20.61 17.23 -1.86
C LEU A 673 21.89 16.40 -2.05
N GLU A 674 22.05 15.80 -3.22
CA GLU A 674 23.32 15.19 -3.66
C GLU A 674 24.27 16.29 -4.15
N PHE A 675 25.35 16.55 -3.40
CA PHE A 675 26.33 17.58 -3.76
C PHE A 675 27.75 17.22 -3.29
N GLY A 676 28.76 17.57 -4.09
CA GLY A 676 30.17 17.37 -3.73
C GLY A 676 30.57 15.90 -3.53
N GLY A 677 29.87 14.96 -4.17
CA GLY A 677 30.12 13.51 -4.01
C GLY A 677 29.56 12.91 -2.70
N THR A 678 28.68 13.64 -2.01
CA THR A 678 27.98 13.19 -0.82
C THR A 678 26.54 13.76 -0.79
N PHE A 679 25.84 13.61 0.34
CA PHE A 679 24.48 14.14 0.52
C PHE A 679 24.43 15.12 1.69
N ALA A 680 23.56 16.13 1.60
CA ALA A 680 23.20 16.95 2.75
C ALA A 680 22.64 16.06 3.88
N VAL A 681 23.03 16.32 5.13
CA VAL A 681 22.68 15.46 6.27
C VAL A 681 21.30 15.76 6.85
N ASP A 682 20.84 17.02 6.72
CA ASP A 682 19.43 17.32 6.94
C ASP A 682 18.63 16.76 5.75
N ASP A 683 17.83 15.74 6.04
CA ASP A 683 16.76 15.34 5.15
C ASP A 683 15.52 16.23 5.36
N PHE A 684 14.47 16.02 4.57
CA PHE A 684 13.26 16.84 4.66
C PHE A 684 12.59 16.80 6.04
N TYR A 685 12.75 15.72 6.83
CA TYR A 685 12.17 15.66 8.18
C TYR A 685 13.02 16.45 9.16
N GLN A 686 14.32 16.14 9.23
CA GLN A 686 15.23 16.81 10.18
C GLN A 686 15.33 18.31 9.88
N GLY A 687 15.48 18.67 8.61
CA GLY A 687 15.56 20.07 8.17
C GLY A 687 14.30 20.87 8.50
N THR A 688 13.11 20.30 8.29
CA THR A 688 11.85 20.99 8.66
C THR A 688 11.59 20.98 10.17
N CYS A 689 12.11 20.00 10.92
CA CYS A 689 12.11 20.05 12.39
C CYS A 689 12.93 21.23 12.89
N ALA A 690 14.13 21.42 12.35
CA ALA A 690 14.97 22.58 12.62
C ALA A 690 14.26 23.89 12.24
N ALA A 691 13.63 23.93 11.06
CA ALA A 691 12.86 25.08 10.60
C ALA A 691 11.78 25.47 11.63
N VAL A 692 10.93 24.52 12.03
CA VAL A 692 9.82 24.75 12.96
C VAL A 692 10.32 25.14 14.35
N ALA A 693 11.39 24.52 14.84
CA ALA A 693 12.03 24.90 16.10
C ALA A 693 12.49 26.37 16.10
N GLY A 694 12.90 26.87 14.93
CA GLY A 694 13.31 28.26 14.70
C GLY A 694 12.17 29.26 14.45
N GLY A 695 10.92 28.80 14.35
CA GLY A 695 9.76 29.62 13.98
C GLY A 695 9.49 29.70 12.47
N THR A 696 10.26 28.99 11.63
CA THR A 696 9.99 28.85 10.19
C THR A 696 8.94 27.76 9.97
N THR A 697 7.78 28.14 9.43
CA THR A 697 6.63 27.25 9.20
C THR A 697 6.39 26.97 7.71
N THR A 698 7.22 27.53 6.83
CA THR A 698 7.19 27.22 5.41
C THR A 698 8.59 27.30 4.82
N ILE A 699 8.97 26.31 4.02
CA ILE A 699 10.26 26.30 3.30
C ILE A 699 10.04 26.22 1.79
N ILE A 700 11.01 26.66 1.01
CA ILE A 700 11.04 26.40 -0.43
C ILE A 700 12.38 25.76 -0.76
N ASP A 701 12.34 24.53 -1.26
CA ASP A 701 13.52 23.70 -1.52
C ASP A 701 13.87 23.69 -3.02
N PHE A 702 15.14 23.46 -3.35
CA PHE A 702 15.61 23.44 -4.75
C PHE A 702 15.74 22.01 -5.29
N VAL A 703 14.95 21.71 -6.32
CA VAL A 703 15.13 20.55 -7.19
C VAL A 703 16.31 20.83 -8.12
N ILE A 704 17.40 20.06 -8.00
CA ILE A 704 18.60 20.24 -8.83
C ILE A 704 18.83 18.98 -9.68
N PRO A 705 18.45 18.98 -10.98
CA PRO A 705 18.68 17.84 -11.85
C PRO A 705 20.15 17.72 -12.28
N LYS A 706 20.60 16.48 -12.51
CA LYS A 706 21.90 16.20 -13.16
C LYS A 706 21.86 16.64 -14.61
N LYS A 707 23.00 17.07 -15.17
CA LYS A 707 23.08 17.52 -16.56
C LYS A 707 22.53 16.45 -17.53
N GLY A 708 21.44 16.77 -18.22
CA GLY A 708 20.76 15.89 -19.18
C GLY A 708 19.64 15.00 -18.62
N GLN A 709 19.35 15.06 -17.32
CA GLN A 709 18.24 14.34 -16.68
C GLN A 709 16.88 15.01 -17.00
N SER A 710 15.74 14.31 -17.05
CA SER A 710 14.46 15.03 -17.15
C SER A 710 14.23 15.92 -15.92
N ILE A 711 13.81 17.19 -16.12
CA ILE A 711 13.53 18.11 -15.01
C ILE A 711 12.22 17.71 -14.32
N LEU A 712 11.25 17.16 -15.08
CA LEU A 712 10.02 16.58 -14.53
C LEU A 712 10.32 15.38 -13.62
N GLU A 713 11.21 14.48 -14.06
CA GLU A 713 11.63 13.34 -13.24
C GLU A 713 12.30 13.80 -11.93
N ALA A 714 13.20 14.78 -12.02
CA ALA A 714 13.85 15.34 -10.83
C ALA A 714 12.82 15.97 -9.87
N TYR A 715 11.81 16.68 -10.39
CA TYR A 715 10.71 17.21 -9.58
C TYR A 715 9.96 16.09 -8.84
N GLU A 716 9.58 15.00 -9.52
CA GLU A 716 8.86 13.89 -8.88
C GLU A 716 9.71 13.18 -7.81
N ILE A 717 11.03 13.08 -8.01
CA ILE A 717 11.95 12.55 -6.99
C ILE A 717 11.92 13.42 -5.72
N TRP A 718 11.96 14.74 -5.87
CA TRP A 718 11.91 15.66 -4.73
C TRP A 718 10.54 15.62 -4.03
N ARG A 719 9.43 15.58 -4.78
CA ARG A 719 8.09 15.40 -4.22
C ARG A 719 8.01 14.13 -3.38
N LYS A 720 8.47 13.00 -3.94
CA LYS A 720 8.51 11.70 -3.26
C LYS A 720 9.33 11.71 -1.97
N ARG A 721 10.48 12.40 -1.96
CA ARG A 721 11.33 12.54 -0.75
C ARG A 721 10.67 13.42 0.33
N ALA A 722 10.06 14.52 -0.08
CA ALA A 722 9.57 15.53 0.84
C ALA A 722 8.17 15.22 1.42
N ASP A 723 7.21 14.76 0.62
CA ASP A 723 5.77 14.66 1.00
C ASP A 723 5.53 13.84 2.27
N SER A 724 6.31 12.77 2.48
CA SER A 724 6.17 11.88 3.64
C SER A 724 6.96 12.34 4.87
N LYS A 725 7.84 13.33 4.72
CA LYS A 725 8.83 13.71 5.73
C LYS A 725 8.58 15.10 6.33
N VAL A 726 8.20 16.08 5.53
CA VAL A 726 8.10 17.47 5.98
C VAL A 726 7.12 17.66 7.15
N VAL A 727 7.50 18.48 8.12
CA VAL A 727 6.64 18.80 9.27
C VAL A 727 5.98 20.18 9.19
N CYS A 728 6.38 20.97 8.20
CA CYS A 728 5.78 22.25 7.85
C CYS A 728 5.53 22.33 6.34
N ASP A 729 4.72 23.29 5.90
CA ASP A 729 4.38 23.41 4.49
C ASP A 729 5.62 23.73 3.65
N TYR A 730 5.61 23.35 2.37
CA TYR A 730 6.76 23.56 1.50
C TYR A 730 6.39 23.85 0.05
N GLY A 731 7.26 24.59 -0.64
CA GLY A 731 7.26 24.76 -2.08
C GLY A 731 8.53 24.20 -2.72
N LEU A 732 8.60 24.21 -4.06
CA LEU A 732 9.79 23.79 -4.80
C LEU A 732 10.19 24.80 -5.88
N HIS A 733 11.48 25.08 -5.97
CA HIS A 733 12.15 25.70 -7.12
C HIS A 733 12.75 24.61 -8.01
N CYS A 734 12.73 24.77 -9.33
CA CYS A 734 13.42 23.83 -10.23
C CYS A 734 14.64 24.47 -10.88
N ALA A 735 15.81 23.84 -10.76
CA ALA A 735 17.02 24.34 -11.39
C ALA A 735 17.15 23.91 -12.86
N ILE A 736 17.71 24.81 -13.68
CA ILE A 736 18.07 24.61 -15.07
C ILE A 736 19.60 24.53 -15.15
N THR A 737 20.13 23.32 -15.33
CA THR A 737 21.60 23.07 -15.36
C THR A 737 22.13 22.76 -16.77
N TRP A 738 21.24 22.77 -17.78
CA TRP A 738 21.53 22.80 -19.22
C TRP A 738 20.30 23.31 -19.98
N TRP A 739 20.47 23.70 -21.24
CA TRP A 739 19.37 24.11 -22.10
C TRP A 739 19.07 23.12 -23.22
N SER A 740 17.79 22.90 -23.51
CA SER A 740 17.32 22.15 -24.68
C SER A 740 15.85 22.50 -25.01
N VAL A 741 15.39 22.07 -26.18
CA VAL A 741 13.96 22.18 -26.56
C VAL A 741 13.05 21.40 -25.60
N GLU A 742 13.56 20.31 -25.02
CA GLU A 742 12.82 19.52 -24.02
C GLU A 742 12.72 20.26 -22.69
N VAL A 743 13.84 20.82 -22.20
CA VAL A 743 13.87 21.68 -21.01
C VAL A 743 12.87 22.84 -21.15
N ASN A 744 12.84 23.48 -22.32
CA ASN A 744 11.88 24.55 -22.61
C ASN A 744 10.42 24.09 -22.43
N LYS A 745 10.07 22.88 -22.86
CA LYS A 745 8.72 22.31 -22.69
C LYS A 745 8.44 21.91 -21.24
N ASP A 746 9.39 21.22 -20.60
CA ASP A 746 9.27 20.77 -19.21
C ASP A 746 9.01 21.95 -18.26
N MET A 747 9.68 23.09 -18.48
CA MET A 747 9.44 24.32 -17.71
C MET A 747 7.97 24.77 -17.75
N GLU A 748 7.30 24.65 -18.90
CA GLU A 748 5.89 25.02 -19.03
C GLU A 748 4.97 24.07 -18.30
N ILE A 749 5.23 22.77 -18.38
CA ILE A 749 4.48 21.74 -17.65
C ILE A 749 4.64 21.97 -16.14
N LEU A 750 5.88 22.20 -15.68
CA LEU A 750 6.16 22.49 -14.28
C LEU A 750 5.41 23.73 -13.78
N ALA A 751 5.38 24.80 -14.59
CA ALA A 751 4.70 26.04 -14.23
C ALA A 751 3.16 25.94 -14.26
N LYS A 752 2.59 25.31 -15.29
CA LYS A 752 1.14 25.24 -15.49
C LYS A 752 0.47 24.12 -14.71
N GLU A 753 1.11 22.97 -14.59
CA GLU A 753 0.49 21.74 -14.08
C GLU A 753 1.00 21.34 -12.70
N LYS A 754 2.24 21.67 -12.36
CA LYS A 754 2.90 21.23 -11.12
C LYS A 754 3.08 22.35 -10.08
N GLY A 755 2.67 23.58 -10.38
CA GLY A 755 2.72 24.69 -9.45
C GLY A 755 4.13 25.21 -9.14
N ILE A 756 5.06 25.09 -10.09
CA ILE A 756 6.42 25.64 -9.99
C ILE A 756 6.48 27.02 -10.64
N SER A 757 6.47 28.07 -9.83
CA SER A 757 6.46 29.45 -10.32
C SER A 757 7.83 30.10 -10.45
N SER A 758 8.93 29.35 -10.28
CA SER A 758 10.30 29.91 -10.27
C SER A 758 11.37 28.89 -10.58
N PHE A 759 12.38 29.32 -11.34
CA PHE A 759 13.45 28.47 -11.86
C PHE A 759 14.83 29.02 -11.54
N LYS A 760 15.81 28.15 -11.28
CA LYS A 760 17.14 28.51 -10.77
C LYS A 760 18.25 28.20 -11.76
N MET A 761 19.10 29.17 -12.03
CA MET A 761 20.22 29.05 -12.95
C MET A 761 21.53 29.33 -12.20
N PHE A 762 22.63 28.83 -12.74
CA PHE A 762 23.96 29.01 -12.15
C PHE A 762 24.91 29.65 -13.16
N MET A 763 25.62 30.69 -12.73
CA MET A 763 26.79 31.25 -13.45
C MET A 763 28.11 30.71 -12.90
N ALA A 764 28.02 29.95 -11.79
CA ALA A 764 29.11 29.28 -11.10
C ALA A 764 29.06 27.76 -11.34
N TYR A 765 30.02 27.03 -10.76
CA TYR A 765 30.14 25.56 -10.90
C TYR A 765 30.38 25.13 -12.35
N LYS A 766 31.46 25.68 -12.94
CA LYS A 766 31.87 25.41 -14.33
C LYS A 766 31.94 23.92 -14.61
N GLY A 767 31.24 23.49 -15.67
CA GLY A 767 31.19 22.10 -16.12
C GLY A 767 30.20 21.21 -15.38
N LEU A 768 29.55 21.71 -14.32
CA LEU A 768 28.55 20.97 -13.55
C LEU A 768 27.15 21.58 -13.72
N PHE A 769 26.95 22.81 -13.24
CA PHE A 769 25.65 23.50 -13.27
C PHE A 769 25.65 24.78 -14.10
N MET A 770 26.84 25.33 -14.39
CA MET A 770 27.00 26.61 -15.09
C MET A 770 26.35 26.59 -16.47
N LEU A 771 25.46 27.54 -16.70
CA LEU A 771 24.95 27.91 -18.02
C LEU A 771 25.84 28.99 -18.64
N ASP A 772 25.95 29.00 -19.97
CA ASP A 772 26.53 30.13 -20.68
C ASP A 772 25.52 31.29 -20.86
N ASP A 773 26.00 32.45 -21.32
CA ASP A 773 25.15 33.63 -21.47
C ASP A 773 24.00 33.42 -22.47
N SER A 774 24.19 32.57 -23.49
CA SER A 774 23.13 32.25 -24.47
C SER A 774 22.06 31.37 -23.83
N GLU A 775 22.46 30.33 -23.10
CA GLU A 775 21.54 29.44 -22.38
C GLU A 775 20.77 30.21 -21.28
N LEU A 776 21.43 31.13 -20.58
CA LEU A 776 20.77 32.03 -19.62
C LEU A 776 19.73 32.92 -20.29
N TYR A 777 20.08 33.51 -21.44
CA TYR A 777 19.16 34.36 -22.20
C TYR A 777 17.89 33.57 -22.59
N GLU A 778 18.06 32.40 -23.18
CA GLU A 778 16.94 31.52 -23.57
C GLU A 778 16.07 31.10 -22.38
N THR A 779 16.70 30.76 -21.25
CA THR A 779 16.00 30.38 -20.03
C THR A 779 15.18 31.54 -19.46
N PHE A 780 15.71 32.76 -19.51
CA PHE A 780 15.01 33.95 -19.03
C PHE A 780 13.84 34.33 -19.94
N GLU A 781 14.00 34.26 -21.26
CA GLU A 781 12.88 34.43 -22.19
C GLU A 781 11.77 33.42 -21.89
N ARG A 782 12.14 32.16 -21.62
CA ARG A 782 11.16 31.15 -21.26
C ARG A 782 10.46 31.45 -19.94
N CYS A 783 11.20 31.88 -18.91
CA CYS A 783 10.62 32.29 -17.63
C CYS A 783 9.60 33.42 -17.81
N ARG A 784 9.92 34.45 -18.62
CA ARG A 784 8.97 35.51 -18.99
C ARG A 784 7.71 34.93 -19.63
N ASP A 785 7.86 34.08 -20.65
CA ASP A 785 6.74 33.58 -21.45
C ASP A 785 5.77 32.71 -20.65
N ILE A 786 6.28 31.94 -19.68
CA ILE A 786 5.46 31.09 -18.81
C ILE A 786 5.03 31.80 -17.51
N GLY A 787 5.45 33.05 -17.29
CA GLY A 787 5.12 33.82 -16.09
C GLY A 787 5.82 33.32 -14.82
N ALA A 788 7.02 32.76 -14.93
CA ALA A 788 7.82 32.29 -13.81
C ALA A 788 8.98 33.25 -13.47
N LEU A 789 9.40 33.27 -12.20
CA LEU A 789 10.52 34.08 -11.72
C LEU A 789 11.86 33.37 -11.95
N ALA A 790 12.79 34.05 -12.62
CA ALA A 790 14.15 33.58 -12.76
C ALA A 790 14.96 33.82 -11.48
N GLN A 791 15.76 32.84 -11.06
CA GLN A 791 16.69 32.94 -9.95
C GLN A 791 18.11 32.63 -10.42
N VAL A 792 19.12 33.35 -9.93
CA VAL A 792 20.51 33.15 -10.38
C VAL A 792 21.47 33.05 -9.23
N HIS A 793 22.31 32.01 -9.26
CA HIS A 793 23.57 31.94 -8.51
C HIS A 793 24.64 32.74 -9.24
N ALA A 794 24.92 33.94 -8.76
CA ALA A 794 25.76 34.90 -9.47
C ALA A 794 27.21 34.91 -8.94
N GLU A 795 28.05 34.00 -9.43
CA GLU A 795 29.51 34.15 -9.37
C GLU A 795 30.12 33.82 -10.74
N ASN A 796 31.24 34.45 -11.11
CA ASN A 796 31.93 34.14 -12.36
C ASN A 796 32.67 32.80 -12.30
N GLY A 797 32.02 31.72 -12.76
CA GLY A 797 32.55 30.36 -12.71
C GLY A 797 33.87 30.15 -13.47
N ASP A 798 34.10 30.89 -14.55
CA ASP A 798 35.34 30.81 -15.34
C ASP A 798 36.56 31.35 -14.58
N ILE A 799 36.40 32.51 -13.95
CA ILE A 799 37.44 33.12 -13.14
C ILE A 799 37.70 32.28 -11.89
N ILE A 800 36.64 31.79 -11.23
CA ILE A 800 36.76 30.92 -10.05
C ILE A 800 37.55 29.66 -10.38
N ALA A 801 37.27 28.99 -11.52
CA ALA A 801 38.00 27.79 -11.92
C ALA A 801 39.50 28.07 -12.14
N LYS A 802 39.84 29.21 -12.76
CA LYS A 802 41.24 29.64 -12.94
C LYS A 802 41.91 29.97 -11.61
N ASN A 803 41.24 30.71 -10.73
CA ASN A 803 41.76 31.08 -9.42
C ASN A 803 41.98 29.85 -8.54
N THR A 804 41.02 28.91 -8.53
CA THR A 804 41.11 27.64 -7.79
C THR A 804 42.34 26.86 -8.22
N LYS A 805 42.51 26.64 -9.53
CA LYS A 805 43.68 25.97 -10.09
C LYS A 805 44.99 26.66 -9.68
N LYS A 806 45.05 27.99 -9.82
CA LYS A 806 46.23 28.79 -9.46
C LYS A 806 46.58 28.68 -7.98
N LEU A 807 45.58 28.69 -7.09
CA LEU A 807 45.79 28.59 -5.64
C LEU A 807 46.32 27.20 -5.26
N LEU A 808 45.74 26.14 -5.82
CA LEU A 808 46.21 24.76 -5.61
C LEU A 808 47.64 24.54 -6.14
N GLU A 809 47.97 25.07 -7.32
CA GLU A 809 49.33 25.02 -7.89
C GLU A 809 50.36 25.78 -7.03
N ASN A 810 49.92 26.82 -6.31
CA ASN A 810 50.73 27.58 -5.36
C ASN A 810 50.75 26.95 -3.94
N GLY A 811 50.15 25.78 -3.75
CA GLY A 811 50.16 25.05 -2.48
C GLY A 811 49.12 25.50 -1.46
N VAL A 812 48.18 26.39 -1.81
CA VAL A 812 47.05 26.76 -0.95
C VAL A 812 46.01 25.65 -1.03
N LYS A 813 45.89 24.87 0.05
CA LYS A 813 45.03 23.68 0.12
C LYS A 813 43.96 23.74 1.21
N GLY A 814 44.10 24.64 2.18
CA GLY A 814 43.15 24.79 3.28
C GLY A 814 41.88 25.58 2.88
N PRO A 815 40.85 25.60 3.75
CA PRO A 815 39.56 26.22 3.48
C PRO A 815 39.64 27.71 3.08
N GLU A 816 40.69 28.42 3.50
CA GLU A 816 40.98 29.79 3.08
C GLU A 816 41.08 29.96 1.55
N GLY A 817 41.51 28.90 0.85
CA GLY A 817 41.56 28.87 -0.60
C GLY A 817 40.19 29.09 -1.25
N HIS A 818 39.10 28.65 -0.60
CA HIS A 818 37.74 28.80 -1.13
C HIS A 818 37.35 30.27 -1.23
N GLN A 819 37.54 31.03 -0.14
CA GLN A 819 37.30 32.48 -0.12
C GLN A 819 38.22 33.22 -1.09
N LEU A 820 39.52 32.87 -1.14
CA LEU A 820 40.50 33.51 -2.02
C LEU A 820 40.20 33.28 -3.50
N SER A 821 39.60 32.14 -3.84
CA SER A 821 39.24 31.82 -5.23
C SER A 821 38.03 32.61 -5.74
N ARG A 822 37.22 33.14 -4.81
CA ARG A 822 35.89 33.74 -5.03
C ARG A 822 35.84 35.15 -4.46
N THR A 823 36.64 36.06 -5.02
CA THR A 823 36.67 37.47 -4.59
C THR A 823 35.30 38.16 -4.70
N GLU A 824 35.15 39.32 -4.06
CA GLU A 824 33.92 40.11 -4.14
C GLU A 824 33.60 40.54 -5.59
N ASP A 825 34.63 40.82 -6.39
CA ASP A 825 34.47 41.21 -7.80
C ASP A 825 33.84 40.11 -8.68
N VAL A 826 34.10 38.82 -8.41
CA VAL A 826 33.52 37.74 -9.22
C VAL A 826 32.03 37.54 -8.96
N GLU A 827 31.55 37.91 -7.77
CA GLU A 827 30.13 37.91 -7.42
C GLU A 827 29.44 39.14 -8.02
N ALA A 828 30.05 40.32 -7.88
CA ALA A 828 29.52 41.58 -8.41
C ALA A 828 29.43 41.57 -9.95
N GLU A 829 30.46 41.10 -10.64
CA GLU A 829 30.45 41.00 -12.11
C GLU A 829 29.30 40.12 -12.61
N ALA A 830 29.17 38.92 -12.05
CA ALA A 830 28.13 37.98 -12.44
C ALA A 830 26.74 38.52 -12.09
N THR A 831 26.60 39.21 -10.95
CA THR A 831 25.34 39.85 -10.54
C THR A 831 24.91 40.91 -11.54
N ASN A 832 25.80 41.85 -11.88
CA ASN A 832 25.52 42.86 -12.89
C ASN A 832 25.18 42.21 -14.25
N ARG A 833 25.95 41.20 -14.68
CA ARG A 833 25.71 40.50 -15.95
C ARG A 833 24.35 39.80 -15.98
N ALA A 834 23.96 39.07 -14.93
CA ALA A 834 22.65 38.46 -14.80
C ALA A 834 21.52 39.51 -14.89
N CYS A 835 21.68 40.63 -14.18
CA CYS A 835 20.70 41.72 -14.20
C CYS A 835 20.55 42.34 -15.60
N VAL A 836 21.66 42.51 -16.34
CA VAL A 836 21.63 42.98 -17.74
C VAL A 836 20.89 41.99 -18.66
N ILE A 837 21.16 40.69 -18.55
CA ILE A 837 20.49 39.66 -19.38
C ILE A 837 18.99 39.60 -19.06
N ALA A 838 18.62 39.68 -17.78
CA ALA A 838 17.23 39.77 -17.34
C ALA A 838 16.51 40.97 -17.97
N HIS A 839 17.16 42.13 -17.99
CA HIS A 839 16.62 43.31 -18.66
C HIS A 839 16.45 43.12 -20.17
N GLN A 840 17.44 42.54 -20.87
CA GLN A 840 17.34 42.31 -22.32
C GLN A 840 16.18 41.37 -22.69
N THR A 841 15.90 40.38 -21.85
CA THR A 841 14.83 39.39 -22.05
C THR A 841 13.49 39.85 -21.50
N ASN A 842 13.44 40.98 -20.76
CA ASN A 842 12.30 41.44 -20.00
C ASN A 842 11.77 40.38 -19.00
N CYS A 843 12.68 39.62 -18.39
CA CYS A 843 12.37 38.63 -17.36
C CYS A 843 12.69 39.19 -15.97
N PRO A 844 11.75 39.18 -15.02
CA PRO A 844 12.05 39.48 -13.62
C PRO A 844 13.11 38.51 -13.05
N LEU A 845 14.00 39.03 -12.21
CA LEU A 845 15.14 38.28 -11.70
C LEU A 845 15.24 38.40 -10.17
N TYR A 846 15.49 37.28 -9.51
CA TYR A 846 15.77 37.17 -8.08
C TYR A 846 17.20 36.60 -7.87
N VAL A 847 18.13 37.46 -7.47
CA VAL A 847 19.54 37.12 -7.31
C VAL A 847 19.74 36.44 -5.96
N VAL A 848 20.23 35.19 -5.97
CA VAL A 848 20.50 34.43 -4.75
C VAL A 848 21.91 33.84 -4.75
N HIS A 849 22.64 33.84 -3.65
CA HIS A 849 22.46 34.67 -2.48
C HIS A 849 23.56 35.73 -2.47
N VAL A 850 23.19 36.97 -2.15
CA VAL A 850 24.05 38.15 -2.13
C VAL A 850 24.80 38.19 -0.81
N MET A 851 26.10 37.98 -0.88
CA MET A 851 27.01 37.85 0.27
C MET A 851 27.95 39.04 0.42
N SER A 852 28.06 39.88 -0.60
CA SER A 852 29.01 41.00 -0.64
C SER A 852 28.35 42.36 -0.83
N ILE A 853 29.06 43.41 -0.42
CA ILE A 853 28.60 44.79 -0.58
C ILE A 853 28.52 45.11 -2.06
N SER A 854 29.55 44.77 -2.83
CA SER A 854 29.59 45.07 -4.27
C SER A 854 28.45 44.39 -5.03
N ALA A 855 28.15 43.12 -4.75
CA ALA A 855 27.01 42.45 -5.39
C ALA A 855 25.66 43.08 -4.99
N ALA A 856 25.50 43.46 -3.71
CA ALA A 856 24.31 44.17 -3.25
C ALA A 856 24.16 45.53 -3.92
N GLU A 857 25.25 46.27 -4.12
CA GLU A 857 25.25 47.53 -4.87
C GLU A 857 24.82 47.32 -6.33
N GLU A 858 25.26 46.24 -7.00
CA GLU A 858 24.80 45.96 -8.36
C GLU A 858 23.31 45.64 -8.42
N VAL A 859 22.76 44.92 -7.43
CA VAL A 859 21.31 44.72 -7.30
C VAL A 859 20.59 46.05 -7.12
N ALA A 860 21.05 46.89 -6.19
CA ALA A 860 20.46 48.20 -5.93
C ALA A 860 20.49 49.11 -7.17
N ARG A 861 21.62 49.17 -7.88
CA ARG A 861 21.76 49.93 -9.13
C ARG A 861 20.82 49.41 -10.22
N ALA A 862 20.69 48.09 -10.36
CA ALA A 862 19.78 47.51 -11.34
C ALA A 862 18.31 47.80 -11.01
N ARG A 863 17.92 47.76 -9.72
CA ARG A 863 16.60 48.15 -9.23
C ARG A 863 16.29 49.63 -9.50
N GLU A 864 17.26 50.51 -9.25
CA GLU A 864 17.12 51.94 -9.53
C GLU A 864 16.96 52.18 -11.05
N ARG A 865 17.74 51.47 -11.86
CA ARG A 865 17.76 51.65 -13.32
C ARG A 865 16.53 51.10 -14.03
N TRP A 866 16.02 49.93 -13.62
CA TRP A 866 14.99 49.20 -14.37
C TRP A 866 13.67 48.97 -13.61
N GLY A 867 13.62 49.31 -12.32
CA GLY A 867 12.41 49.30 -11.52
C GLY A 867 12.46 48.34 -10.33
N LYS A 868 11.86 48.80 -9.22
CA LYS A 868 11.86 48.10 -7.93
C LYS A 868 11.09 46.77 -7.89
N ASN A 869 10.25 46.46 -8.88
CA ASN A 869 9.55 45.18 -8.94
C ASN A 869 10.12 44.23 -10.01
N PHE A 870 11.29 44.58 -10.58
CA PHE A 870 11.90 43.81 -11.66
C PHE A 870 13.11 42.98 -11.21
N ILE A 871 13.99 43.57 -10.39
CA ILE A 871 15.17 42.90 -9.82
C ILE A 871 14.98 42.74 -8.33
N PHE A 872 15.21 41.55 -7.80
CA PHE A 872 15.15 41.25 -6.37
C PHE A 872 16.47 40.67 -5.89
N GLY A 873 16.86 40.93 -4.64
CA GLY A 873 18.06 40.38 -4.02
C GLY A 873 17.75 39.70 -2.69
N GLU A 874 18.32 38.51 -2.52
CA GLU A 874 18.31 37.75 -1.28
C GLU A 874 19.67 37.78 -0.60
N THR A 875 19.75 38.05 0.70
CA THR A 875 20.95 37.75 1.50
C THR A 875 20.70 36.63 2.50
N LEU A 876 21.73 36.10 3.14
CA LEU A 876 21.59 34.95 4.06
C LEU A 876 21.75 35.32 5.52
N ALA A 877 21.13 34.55 6.41
CA ALA A 877 21.44 34.59 7.84
C ALA A 877 22.95 34.41 8.11
N ALA A 878 23.63 33.56 7.34
CA ALA A 878 25.08 33.39 7.43
C ALA A 878 25.85 34.68 7.13
N ALA A 879 25.43 35.45 6.12
CA ALA A 879 26.05 36.73 5.76
C ALA A 879 25.85 37.81 6.82
N LEU A 880 24.75 37.73 7.58
CA LEU A 880 24.38 38.69 8.62
C LEU A 880 24.97 38.29 10.00
N GLY A 881 25.15 37.00 10.25
CA GLY A 881 25.56 36.46 11.55
C GLY A 881 27.03 36.01 11.65
N ALA A 882 27.65 35.52 10.58
CA ALA A 882 28.99 34.90 10.59
C ALA A 882 30.05 35.72 9.83
N SER A 883 31.35 35.38 9.99
CA SER A 883 32.49 36.15 9.44
C SER A 883 33.22 35.43 8.33
N GLY A 884 33.75 36.16 7.34
CA GLY A 884 34.79 35.60 6.46
C GLY A 884 36.13 35.40 7.17
N GLU A 885 36.33 35.95 8.36
CA GLU A 885 37.53 35.68 9.18
C GLU A 885 37.60 34.20 9.61
N GLU A 886 36.46 33.50 9.69
CA GLU A 886 36.38 32.09 10.11
C GLU A 886 37.15 31.13 9.18
N TYR A 887 37.34 31.50 7.91
CA TYR A 887 38.13 30.70 6.95
C TYR A 887 39.61 30.58 7.32
N TYR A 888 40.11 31.45 8.21
CA TYR A 888 41.50 31.49 8.63
C TYR A 888 41.71 30.95 10.05
N ASP A 889 40.71 30.28 10.63
CA ASP A 889 40.84 29.65 11.94
C ASP A 889 41.92 28.56 11.93
N LYS A 890 42.62 28.39 13.06
CA LYS A 890 43.67 27.38 13.20
C LYS A 890 43.11 25.96 13.18
N CYS A 891 41.86 25.78 13.59
CA CYS A 891 41.14 24.53 13.50
C CYS A 891 40.56 24.37 12.10
N TRP A 892 41.13 23.45 11.34
CA TRP A 892 40.69 23.17 9.98
C TRP A 892 39.19 22.83 9.89
N HIS A 893 38.68 22.01 10.83
CA HIS A 893 37.25 21.64 10.86
C HIS A 893 36.34 22.84 11.11
N HIS A 894 36.76 23.81 11.92
CA HIS A 894 36.02 25.05 12.15
C HIS A 894 36.01 25.92 10.90
N ALA A 895 37.17 26.11 10.25
CA ALA A 895 37.25 26.86 9.01
C ALA A 895 36.43 26.20 7.88
N ALA A 896 36.49 24.87 7.75
CA ALA A 896 35.74 24.10 6.76
C ALA A 896 34.22 24.11 7.01
N ALA A 897 33.78 24.21 8.27
CA ALA A 897 32.36 24.33 8.62
C ALA A 897 31.70 25.58 8.02
N HIS A 898 32.47 26.65 7.79
CA HIS A 898 31.98 27.93 7.25
C HIS A 898 32.03 28.01 5.71
N VAL A 899 32.40 26.94 5.01
CA VAL A 899 32.47 26.90 3.55
C VAL A 899 31.07 26.87 2.93
N LEU A 900 30.67 28.01 2.36
CA LEU A 900 29.51 28.21 1.48
C LEU A 900 29.88 29.07 0.25
N SER A 901 29.01 29.19 -0.75
CA SER A 901 29.26 29.92 -2.01
C SER A 901 28.06 30.75 -2.44
N PRO A 902 28.19 32.07 -2.71
CA PRO A 902 29.39 32.89 -2.49
C PRO A 902 29.89 32.86 -1.03
N PRO A 903 31.19 33.06 -0.78
CA PRO A 903 31.77 32.89 0.56
C PRO A 903 31.40 34.04 1.51
N LEU A 904 31.49 33.79 2.83
CA LEU A 904 31.43 34.85 3.85
C LEU A 904 32.52 35.89 3.58
N ARG A 905 32.19 37.17 3.77
CA ARG A 905 33.13 38.27 3.53
C ARG A 905 33.88 38.63 4.82
N PRO A 906 35.21 38.81 4.75
CA PRO A 906 36.02 39.12 5.93
C PRO A 906 35.84 40.57 6.41
N ARG A 907 35.31 41.43 5.54
CA ARG A 907 35.07 42.83 5.87
C ARG A 907 33.96 42.92 6.92
N LYS A 908 34.29 43.48 8.10
CA LYS A 908 33.39 43.52 9.26
C LYS A 908 32.09 44.28 8.99
N GLU A 909 32.17 45.35 8.20
CA GLU A 909 31.02 46.19 7.87
C GLU A 909 30.02 45.51 6.92
N THR A 910 30.38 44.40 6.24
CA THR A 910 29.49 43.74 5.26
C THR A 910 28.14 43.38 5.86
N ARG A 911 28.11 42.82 7.08
CA ARG A 911 26.87 42.45 7.77
C ARG A 911 25.95 43.65 7.99
N GLU A 912 26.50 44.75 8.49
CA GLU A 912 25.77 45.98 8.80
C GLU A 912 25.23 46.64 7.53
N VAL A 913 26.02 46.64 6.46
CA VAL A 913 25.61 47.19 5.17
C VAL A 913 24.50 46.35 4.54
N LEU A 914 24.63 45.01 4.50
CA LEU A 914 23.58 44.14 3.98
C LEU A 914 22.29 44.26 4.79
N MET A 915 22.38 44.34 6.12
CA MET A 915 21.22 44.60 6.97
C MET A 915 20.56 45.95 6.68
N LYS A 916 21.36 47.00 6.50
CA LYS A 916 20.85 48.32 6.12
C LYS A 916 20.17 48.29 4.75
N MET A 917 20.70 47.52 3.80
CA MET A 917 20.12 47.37 2.47
C MET A 917 18.79 46.59 2.49
N LEU A 918 18.63 45.62 3.39
CA LEU A 918 17.32 45.02 3.67
C LEU A 918 16.33 46.06 4.21
N ALA A 919 16.75 46.84 5.21
CA ALA A 919 15.91 47.88 5.81
C ALA A 919 15.50 48.99 4.82
N ASN A 920 16.34 49.25 3.81
CA ASN A 920 16.11 50.27 2.79
C ASN A 920 15.37 49.76 1.53
N ASP A 921 14.98 48.47 1.48
CA ASP A 921 14.40 47.84 0.29
C ASP A 921 15.35 47.84 -0.94
N ASP A 922 16.65 47.88 -0.69
CA ASP A 922 17.69 47.62 -1.71
C ASP A 922 17.87 46.11 -1.90
N LEU A 923 17.78 45.34 -0.81
CA LEU A 923 17.58 43.89 -0.78
C LEU A 923 16.20 43.57 -0.19
N GLN A 924 15.57 42.47 -0.62
CA GLN A 924 14.14 42.24 -0.36
C GLN A 924 13.86 41.03 0.51
N SER A 925 14.79 40.10 0.63
CA SER A 925 14.51 38.81 1.27
C SER A 925 15.74 38.24 1.96
N THR A 926 15.49 37.35 2.92
CA THR A 926 16.51 36.61 3.66
C THR A 926 16.24 35.11 3.60
N GLY A 927 17.23 34.36 3.11
CA GLY A 927 17.24 32.89 3.11
C GLY A 927 18.17 32.31 4.17
N SER A 928 18.09 31.00 4.39
CA SER A 928 19.15 30.28 5.10
C SER A 928 20.19 29.66 4.16
N ASP A 929 19.79 29.30 2.94
CA ASP A 929 20.53 28.39 2.05
C ASP A 929 20.97 27.11 2.78
N ASN A 930 20.06 26.56 3.59
CA ASN A 930 20.39 25.46 4.48
C ASN A 930 20.77 24.21 3.69
N CYS A 931 22.05 23.85 3.72
CA CYS A 931 22.61 22.68 3.07
C CYS A 931 23.72 22.14 3.98
N THR A 932 23.38 21.16 4.82
CA THR A 932 24.24 20.78 5.95
C THR A 932 25.09 19.57 5.65
N PHE A 933 26.33 19.57 6.16
CA PHE A 933 27.25 18.44 6.07
C PHE A 933 27.96 18.28 7.42
N ASN A 934 28.32 17.05 7.78
CA ASN A 934 29.12 16.77 8.99
C ASN A 934 30.61 17.01 8.76
N LYS A 935 31.39 17.14 9.84
CA LYS A 935 32.87 17.29 9.80
C LYS A 935 33.54 16.27 8.89
N LYS A 936 33.15 14.99 9.00
CA LYS A 936 33.69 13.90 8.18
C LYS A 936 33.40 14.07 6.68
N GLN A 937 32.28 14.67 6.30
CA GLN A 937 32.00 14.98 4.90
C GLN A 937 32.82 16.17 4.43
N LYS A 938 32.99 17.19 5.28
CA LYS A 938 33.87 18.33 4.99
C LYS A 938 35.31 17.88 4.72
N GLU A 939 35.80 16.86 5.44
CA GLU A 939 37.15 16.26 5.28
C GLU A 939 37.49 15.77 3.86
N LEU A 940 36.51 15.61 2.95
CA LEU A 940 36.77 15.37 1.53
C LEU A 940 37.74 16.39 0.91
N GLY A 941 37.82 17.59 1.48
CA GLY A 941 38.75 18.64 1.06
C GLY A 941 39.99 18.85 1.94
N LEU A 942 40.38 17.90 2.82
CA LEU A 942 41.55 18.04 3.71
C LEU A 942 42.83 18.48 2.97
N ASP A 943 43.07 17.92 1.78
CA ASP A 943 44.24 18.21 0.95
C ASP A 943 43.93 19.08 -0.28
N ASP A 944 42.67 19.51 -0.43
CA ASP A 944 42.15 20.21 -1.61
C ASP A 944 40.84 20.92 -1.27
N PHE A 945 40.92 22.22 -0.94
CA PHE A 945 39.75 23.02 -0.56
C PHE A 945 38.61 23.00 -1.59
N SER A 946 38.91 22.73 -2.87
CA SER A 946 37.89 22.70 -3.92
C SER A 946 36.94 21.50 -3.80
N LYS A 947 37.30 20.51 -2.98
CA LYS A 947 36.51 19.30 -2.71
C LYS A 947 35.71 19.38 -1.41
N ILE A 948 35.81 20.47 -0.65
CA ILE A 948 34.96 20.67 0.53
C ILE A 948 33.50 20.82 0.05
N PRO A 949 32.56 19.96 0.48
CA PRO A 949 31.14 20.12 0.17
C PRO A 949 30.65 21.49 0.65
N ASN A 950 29.96 22.20 -0.23
CA ASN A 950 29.58 23.59 -0.03
C ASN A 950 28.20 23.68 0.64
N GLY A 951 28.09 24.41 1.74
CA GLY A 951 26.84 24.57 2.46
C GLY A 951 27.02 24.69 3.97
N VAL A 952 26.06 25.34 4.62
CA VAL A 952 26.01 25.61 6.07
C VAL A 952 24.61 25.35 6.62
N ASN A 953 24.49 25.29 7.96
CA ASN A 953 23.21 25.28 8.65
C ASN A 953 22.68 26.72 8.84
N GLY A 954 21.37 26.87 8.91
CA GLY A 954 20.75 28.17 9.20
C GLY A 954 19.23 28.21 9.29
N VAL A 955 18.50 27.17 8.88
CA VAL A 955 17.02 27.23 8.81
C VAL A 955 16.36 27.42 10.19
N GLU A 956 16.95 26.89 11.27
CA GLU A 956 16.48 27.08 12.65
C GLU A 956 16.84 28.46 13.20
N ASP A 957 18.01 28.97 12.83
CA ASP A 957 18.59 30.14 13.49
C ASP A 957 18.27 31.45 12.77
N ARG A 958 17.86 31.38 11.49
CA ARG A 958 17.62 32.52 10.60
C ARG A 958 16.81 33.63 11.26
N MET A 959 15.63 33.31 11.81
CA MET A 959 14.76 34.31 12.42
C MET A 959 15.39 34.99 13.65
N SER A 960 16.08 34.21 14.49
CA SER A 960 16.74 34.72 15.69
C SER A 960 17.94 35.60 15.36
N VAL A 961 18.74 35.20 14.35
CA VAL A 961 19.89 35.98 13.88
C VAL A 961 19.44 37.30 13.26
N ILE A 962 18.41 37.29 12.41
CA ILE A 962 17.87 38.52 11.80
C ILE A 962 17.29 39.43 12.87
N TRP A 963 16.55 38.88 13.84
CA TRP A 963 16.01 39.66 14.95
C TRP A 963 17.12 40.32 15.79
N GLU A 964 18.14 39.55 16.17
CA GLU A 964 19.28 40.04 16.95
C GLU A 964 20.06 41.14 16.21
N LYS A 965 20.24 41.02 14.89
CA LYS A 965 21.04 41.97 14.09
C LYS A 965 20.24 43.14 13.54
N GLY A 966 18.95 42.98 13.30
CA GLY A 966 18.10 43.92 12.57
C GLY A 966 16.90 44.45 13.35
N GLY A 967 16.55 43.86 14.50
CA GLY A 967 15.43 44.29 15.34
C GLY A 967 14.03 43.96 14.80
N GLY A 968 13.90 43.03 13.85
CA GLY A 968 12.64 42.63 13.22
C GLY A 968 12.74 41.32 12.44
N THR A 969 11.68 40.95 11.70
CA THR A 969 11.63 39.71 10.88
C THR A 969 11.22 40.01 9.43
N ASP A 970 11.87 39.37 8.45
CA ASP A 970 11.67 39.58 7.01
C ASP A 970 10.73 38.53 6.36
N ILE A 971 9.65 38.18 7.08
CA ILE A 971 8.77 37.07 6.71
C ILE A 971 7.89 37.40 5.49
N PHE A 972 7.60 38.69 5.32
CA PHE A 972 6.55 39.19 4.44
C PHE A 972 6.93 39.23 2.95
N CYS A 973 8.14 39.69 2.65
CA CYS A 973 8.56 39.94 1.27
C CYS A 973 8.67 38.63 0.47
N ALA A 974 9.19 37.56 1.08
CA ALA A 974 9.25 36.24 0.48
C ALA A 974 7.86 35.70 0.09
N ALA A 975 6.85 35.87 0.95
CA ALA A 975 5.48 35.42 0.67
C ALA A 975 4.90 36.05 -0.60
N LYS A 976 5.15 37.35 -0.81
CA LYS A 976 4.67 38.08 -1.98
C LYS A 976 5.45 37.75 -3.24
N ILE A 977 6.79 37.69 -3.17
CA ILE A 977 7.66 37.36 -4.31
C ILE A 977 7.32 35.96 -4.84
N PHE A 978 7.09 34.99 -3.94
CA PHE A 978 6.81 33.61 -4.32
C PHE A 978 5.32 33.25 -4.33
N ASN A 979 4.41 34.23 -4.42
CA ASN A 979 2.98 34.01 -4.62
C ASN A 979 2.30 33.09 -3.57
N LEU A 980 2.72 33.20 -2.31
CA LEU A 980 2.13 32.50 -1.16
C LEU A 980 1.18 33.41 -0.35
N TYR A 981 1.29 34.72 -0.52
CA TYR A 981 0.45 35.72 0.14
C TYR A 981 -0.99 35.75 -0.44
N PRO A 982 -2.04 35.95 0.38
CA PRO A 982 -2.03 36.18 1.82
C PRO A 982 -2.15 34.91 2.67
N LYS A 983 -2.24 33.72 2.07
CA LYS A 983 -2.41 32.47 2.83
C LYS A 983 -1.24 32.21 3.78
N LYS A 984 -0.02 32.51 3.34
CA LYS A 984 1.19 32.55 4.17
C LYS A 984 1.70 33.98 4.32
N GLY A 985 2.47 34.23 5.37
CA GLY A 985 3.13 35.52 5.61
C GLY A 985 2.20 36.64 6.07
N SER A 986 0.98 36.31 6.55
CA SER A 986 0.02 37.25 7.09
C SER A 986 -0.85 36.59 8.17
N LEU A 987 -1.15 37.34 9.24
CA LEU A 987 -2.17 36.99 10.22
C LEU A 987 -3.45 37.76 9.90
N THR A 988 -4.26 37.23 8.98
CA THR A 988 -5.56 37.78 8.57
C THR A 988 -6.61 36.68 8.54
N VAL A 989 -7.89 37.06 8.63
CA VAL A 989 -9.00 36.09 8.56
C VAL A 989 -8.97 35.38 7.20
N GLY A 990 -8.97 34.04 7.22
CA GLY A 990 -8.86 33.19 6.04
C GLY A 990 -7.43 32.76 5.69
N ALA A 991 -6.40 33.32 6.34
CA ALA A 991 -5.02 32.84 6.21
C ALA A 991 -4.82 31.51 6.96
N ASP A 992 -3.80 30.76 6.56
CA ASP A 992 -3.41 29.53 7.26
C ASP A 992 -2.88 29.90 8.64
N ALA A 993 -3.22 29.08 9.65
CA ALA A 993 -2.83 29.32 11.03
C ALA A 993 -1.38 28.91 11.31
N ASP A 994 -0.46 29.54 10.59
CA ASP A 994 0.98 29.50 10.82
C ASP A 994 1.40 30.72 11.64
N ILE A 995 1.55 30.53 12.94
CA ILE A 995 1.63 31.60 13.93
C ILE A 995 2.83 31.36 14.84
N VAL A 996 3.64 32.40 15.08
CA VAL A 996 4.72 32.37 16.05
C VAL A 996 4.41 33.37 17.16
N ILE A 997 4.36 32.88 18.40
CA ILE A 997 4.36 33.73 19.59
C ILE A 997 5.81 33.96 19.97
N TRP A 998 6.28 35.16 19.65
CA TRP A 998 7.66 35.59 19.79
C TRP A 998 7.86 36.30 21.14
N ASN A 999 8.69 35.70 21.99
CA ASN A 999 9.05 36.29 23.28
C ASN A 999 10.35 37.07 23.13
N TYR A 1000 10.23 38.38 22.94
CA TYR A 1000 11.36 39.31 22.76
C TYR A 1000 12.18 39.57 24.04
N LYS A 1001 11.76 39.08 25.21
CA LYS A 1001 12.46 39.26 26.50
C LYS A 1001 13.35 38.07 26.86
N ASP A 1002 13.04 36.90 26.32
CA ASP A 1002 13.82 35.69 26.52
C ASP A 1002 15.06 35.68 25.61
N THR A 1003 16.05 34.88 25.99
CA THR A 1003 17.34 34.77 25.28
C THR A 1003 17.67 33.31 24.99
N ARG A 1004 18.23 33.04 23.79
CA ARG A 1004 18.75 31.73 23.40
C ARG A 1004 20.23 31.86 23.05
N THR A 1005 21.05 30.92 23.52
CA THR A 1005 22.41 30.73 23.01
C THR A 1005 22.37 29.63 21.95
N ILE A 1006 22.79 29.95 20.72
CA ILE A 1006 22.85 28.97 19.64
C ILE A 1006 23.96 27.96 19.94
N SER A 1007 23.65 26.67 19.86
CA SER A 1007 24.63 25.60 20.06
C SER A 1007 24.24 24.33 19.31
N VAL A 1008 25.24 23.63 18.79
CA VAL A 1008 25.14 22.26 18.27
C VAL A 1008 24.53 21.28 19.27
N LYS A 1009 24.65 21.56 20.58
CA LYS A 1009 24.07 20.71 21.63
C LYS A 1009 22.56 20.83 21.75
N THR A 1010 21.99 21.92 21.23
CA THR A 1010 20.59 22.30 21.43
C THR A 1010 19.83 22.52 20.14
N HIS A 1011 20.51 22.61 18.99
CA HIS A 1011 19.85 22.71 17.70
C HIS A 1011 19.19 21.38 17.31
N HIS A 1012 18.32 21.44 16.32
CA HIS A 1012 17.57 20.32 15.78
C HIS A 1012 18.04 19.98 14.36
N HIS A 1013 19.27 20.33 14.00
CA HIS A 1013 19.91 19.87 12.76
C HIS A 1013 20.56 18.49 12.96
N ALA A 1014 20.77 17.75 11.87
CA ALA A 1014 21.57 16.52 11.88
C ALA A 1014 23.09 16.79 11.88
N CYS A 1015 23.53 18.03 11.61
CA CYS A 1015 24.95 18.34 11.49
C CYS A 1015 25.66 18.50 12.85
N ASP A 1016 26.93 18.09 12.91
CA ASP A 1016 27.75 18.04 14.12
C ASP A 1016 28.51 19.35 14.44
N PHE A 1017 28.06 20.46 13.85
CA PHE A 1017 28.48 21.83 14.16
C PHE A 1017 27.37 22.84 13.85
N ASN A 1018 27.52 24.06 14.34
CA ASN A 1018 26.69 25.20 13.99
C ASN A 1018 27.59 26.41 13.69
N ILE A 1019 27.40 27.09 12.55
CA ILE A 1019 28.23 28.28 12.20
C ILE A 1019 27.98 29.49 13.09
N PHE A 1020 26.92 29.47 13.91
CA PHE A 1020 26.60 30.51 14.89
C PHE A 1020 26.88 30.05 16.33
N GLU A 1021 27.69 29.01 16.53
CA GLU A 1021 27.99 28.44 17.86
C GLU A 1021 28.36 29.53 18.89
N GLY A 1022 27.63 29.56 19.99
CA GLY A 1022 27.84 30.50 21.09
C GLY A 1022 27.22 31.89 20.89
N MET A 1023 26.57 32.16 19.76
CA MET A 1023 25.86 33.43 19.57
C MET A 1023 24.66 33.50 20.52
N VAL A 1024 24.56 34.62 21.25
CA VAL A 1024 23.40 34.93 22.10
C VAL A 1024 22.43 35.77 21.27
N CYS A 1025 21.21 35.29 21.12
CA CYS A 1025 20.11 36.00 20.47
C CYS A 1025 19.04 36.37 21.50
N HIS A 1026 18.62 37.64 21.49
CA HIS A 1026 17.48 38.13 22.24
C HIS A 1026 16.23 37.97 21.39
N GLY A 1027 15.15 37.43 21.95
CA GLY A 1027 13.97 37.06 21.18
C GLY A 1027 14.01 35.61 20.72
N VAL A 1028 12.99 34.85 21.13
CA VAL A 1028 12.86 33.42 20.81
C VAL A 1028 11.44 33.06 20.36
N PRO A 1029 11.28 32.08 19.46
CA PRO A 1029 9.98 31.51 19.14
C PRO A 1029 9.50 30.64 20.32
N GLU A 1030 8.74 31.22 21.24
CA GLU A 1030 8.30 30.51 22.45
C GLU A 1030 7.23 29.47 22.13
N ILE A 1031 6.29 29.84 21.26
CA ILE A 1031 5.27 28.93 20.72
C ILE A 1031 5.26 29.07 19.21
N VAL A 1032 5.31 27.94 18.50
CA VAL A 1032 5.17 27.89 17.04
C VAL A 1032 3.98 27.01 16.71
N ILE A 1033 3.05 27.57 15.93
CA ILE A 1033 1.84 26.92 15.47
C ILE A 1033 1.98 26.72 13.97
N VAL A 1034 1.82 25.50 13.48
CA VAL A 1034 1.87 25.14 12.06
C VAL A 1034 0.52 24.57 11.65
N GLY A 1035 -0.15 25.21 10.70
CA GLY A 1035 -1.49 24.80 10.27
C GLY A 1035 -2.50 24.60 11.42
N GLY A 1036 -2.44 25.44 12.46
CA GLY A 1036 -3.30 25.37 13.64
C GLY A 1036 -2.95 24.29 14.67
N LYS A 1037 -1.75 23.69 14.58
CA LYS A 1037 -1.23 22.76 15.60
C LYS A 1037 -0.05 23.38 16.32
N ILE A 1038 -0.03 23.33 17.65
CA ILE A 1038 1.12 23.78 18.43
C ILE A 1038 2.26 22.78 18.24
N CYS A 1039 3.30 23.19 17.53
CA CYS A 1039 4.47 22.38 17.20
C CYS A 1039 5.68 22.69 18.07
N VAL A 1040 5.78 23.91 18.61
CA VAL A 1040 6.76 24.28 19.63
C VAL A 1040 6.04 24.90 20.81
N ARG A 1041 6.40 24.50 22.02
CA ARG A 1041 5.99 25.16 23.27
C ARG A 1041 7.05 24.90 24.33
N ASP A 1042 7.45 25.93 25.06
CA ASP A 1042 8.42 25.85 26.16
C ASP A 1042 9.73 25.15 25.75
N GLY A 1043 10.22 25.45 24.55
CA GLY A 1043 11.45 24.86 23.99
C GLY A 1043 11.34 23.38 23.60
N LYS A 1044 10.14 22.79 23.63
CA LYS A 1044 9.90 21.40 23.19
C LYS A 1044 9.27 21.37 21.81
N LEU A 1045 9.90 20.66 20.89
CA LEU A 1045 9.38 20.37 19.55
C LEU A 1045 8.46 19.14 19.59
N SER A 1046 7.26 19.27 19.04
CA SER A 1046 6.24 18.22 18.91
C SER A 1046 5.61 18.25 17.53
N VAL A 1047 6.19 17.48 16.61
CA VAL A 1047 5.83 17.47 15.18
C VAL A 1047 5.56 16.06 14.67
N THR A 1048 4.87 15.95 13.53
CA THR A 1048 4.54 14.68 12.88
C THR A 1048 5.11 14.67 11.47
N PRO A 1049 5.97 13.69 11.10
CA PRO A 1049 6.42 13.56 9.71
C PRO A 1049 5.25 13.52 8.72
N GLY A 1050 5.38 14.25 7.61
CA GLY A 1050 4.36 14.33 6.57
C GLY A 1050 3.13 15.18 6.94
N SER A 1051 3.21 15.97 8.02
CA SER A 1051 2.12 16.90 8.38
C SER A 1051 2.09 18.17 7.53
N GLY A 1052 3.22 18.53 6.94
CA GLY A 1052 3.33 19.64 6.00
C GLY A 1052 2.74 19.33 4.64
N LYS A 1053 2.29 20.35 3.93
CA LYS A 1053 1.68 20.23 2.60
C LYS A 1053 2.51 20.94 1.55
N PHE A 1054 2.45 20.42 0.33
CA PHE A 1054 2.92 21.13 -0.83
C PHE A 1054 2.06 22.36 -1.13
N LEU A 1055 2.71 23.48 -1.39
CA LEU A 1055 2.08 24.71 -1.79
C LEU A 1055 2.31 24.93 -3.29
N PRO A 1056 1.36 24.54 -4.17
CA PRO A 1056 1.44 24.88 -5.58
C PRO A 1056 1.37 26.41 -5.74
N ARG A 1057 2.30 26.97 -6.49
CA ARG A 1057 2.43 28.41 -6.73
C ARG A 1057 2.06 28.72 -8.17
N ASN A 1058 1.08 29.60 -8.36
CA ASN A 1058 0.65 29.98 -9.69
C ASN A 1058 1.70 30.86 -10.37
N ALA A 1059 1.88 30.64 -11.67
CA ALA A 1059 2.60 31.55 -12.56
C ALA A 1059 1.88 32.90 -12.69
N PHE A 1060 2.55 33.87 -13.31
CA PHE A 1060 2.08 35.26 -13.49
C PHE A 1060 1.72 35.91 -12.15
N ASN A 1061 2.65 35.83 -11.19
CA ASN A 1061 2.50 36.49 -9.90
C ASN A 1061 2.21 37.99 -10.09
N THR A 1062 1.02 38.42 -9.67
CA THR A 1062 0.55 39.81 -9.78
C THR A 1062 1.40 40.83 -8.99
N PHE A 1063 2.24 40.38 -8.06
CA PHE A 1063 3.21 41.25 -7.41
C PHE A 1063 4.39 41.60 -8.32
N ILE A 1064 4.85 40.63 -9.12
CA ILE A 1064 6.05 40.72 -9.97
C ILE A 1064 5.68 41.19 -11.39
N PHE A 1065 4.68 40.55 -12.00
CA PHE A 1065 4.28 40.74 -13.39
C PHE A 1065 3.17 41.79 -13.57
N LYS A 1066 3.17 42.87 -12.77
CA LYS A 1066 2.15 43.93 -12.91
C LYS A 1066 2.16 44.50 -14.33
N SER A 1067 0.99 44.45 -14.98
CA SER A 1067 0.71 45.07 -16.27
C SER A 1067 0.85 46.58 -16.27
#